data_AF-A0A7T1HNY4-F1
#
_entry.id   AF-A0A7T1HNY4-F1
#
_cell.length_a   1.000
_cell.length_b   1.000
_cell.length_c   1.000
_cell.angle_alpha   90.00
_cell.angle_beta   90.00
_cell.angle_gamma   90.00
#
_symmetry.space_group_name_H-M   'P 1'
#
loop_
_entity.id
_entity.type
_entity.pdbx_description
1 polymer ?
#
loop_
_entity_poly.entity_id
_entity_poly.type
_entity_poly.pdbx_seq_one_letter_code
_entity_poly.pdbx_strand_id
1 'polypeptide(L)'
;MTGRNAMAVPPRSTSPAFPFGVPMTQSHPGVSWQAWRQPRRRVRFNVGLSILFLPVVMFTGITVAVVSYQHARRLVTDLNHARMAGLARAMDWQLQVKLSIPVAKRQIAALMDLEDPQPFPRQLQRLKVLRQALEATPAISSYYLGYGNGERLQLRRIRSEVDRTDFRLPAEAAFLAQIGSRESNGRIRTQQVVLDGAFRQLEIRPDPLSASFDPRQRPWYRAALDSSGPVATPVYRFATTGRLGISLAERVPGSATVVGADLPIDQASDALLELGRSLGHLKQVKLALVGPQGNVVALNEAGYGAFRAGTPSTLEGMNRLADATTPVFARIGEQFPALRQSLGYGDQLLTTTLRVDGEGWEVALARAVQVDQTQTYLAIAIPTEQLFAGARRLQQTAVLTAFLVLLVASPLVWLIARLVTRQLRRLALEAQAVQNFEFDAPRTVESVVTEIEELATSFEAMKGTIRRFLGVSAAIAAEPDFERLLVRVLDESIANSRAQGGALFLNLDDDKQLDPELLRNAAGETLPNTLPRFPLADIRRLLVGKASGRRATTGRISAEGSAMERRLAGAMAVDNVPYVSLPLQSRSGDLLGMLLLWFRVPPSDQRVAFMEAFSSTVATTLETRQLIRAQKALFQAFIELIAGSIDAKSPYTGGHCKRVPELTKMLAQAACEETEGPFAAFSLSEDRWEAVHVASWLHDCGKVVTPEYVVDKATKLETLYDRIHEVRMRFEVLKRDAWIRYYQGLLEGGRADELAVERDSDLQHLDQDFAFVAA
;
A
#
# COMPACT_ATOMS: atom_id res chain seq x y z
N MET A 1 25.83 -13.51 -79.68
CA MET A 1 26.65 -14.71 -79.99
C MET A 1 26.93 -15.45 -78.68
N THR A 2 26.34 -16.65 -78.53
CA THR A 2 26.84 -17.89 -77.88
C THR A 2 28.00 -17.79 -76.86
N GLY A 3 28.02 -18.42 -75.68
CA GLY A 3 27.15 -19.42 -75.05
C GLY A 3 27.75 -20.02 -73.74
N ARG A 4 26.85 -20.44 -72.82
CA ARG A 4 26.79 -21.72 -72.06
C ARG A 4 27.88 -22.16 -71.05
N ASN A 5 27.45 -22.37 -69.77
CA ASN A 5 27.43 -23.63 -68.97
C ASN A 5 27.32 -23.32 -67.45
N ALA A 6 26.23 -23.69 -66.76
CA ALA A 6 25.97 -24.93 -65.99
C ALA A 6 26.31 -24.76 -64.47
N MET A 7 25.33 -24.55 -63.56
CA MET A 7 24.50 -25.52 -62.81
C MET A 7 25.19 -26.13 -61.57
N ALA A 8 24.78 -25.72 -60.35
CA ALA A 8 24.68 -26.56 -59.13
C ALA A 8 24.15 -25.77 -57.90
N VAL A 9 23.07 -26.29 -57.30
CA VAL A 9 22.45 -26.03 -55.96
C VAL A 9 22.44 -27.42 -55.29
N PRO A 10 22.68 -27.68 -53.97
CA PRO A 10 21.83 -27.31 -52.80
C PRO A 10 22.60 -27.34 -51.42
N PRO A 11 22.02 -27.65 -50.22
CA PRO A 11 20.74 -27.30 -49.57
C PRO A 11 20.86 -26.67 -48.15
N ARG A 12 19.71 -26.24 -47.61
CA ARG A 12 19.38 -26.04 -46.18
C ARG A 12 18.92 -27.36 -45.51
N SER A 13 19.23 -27.56 -44.23
CA SER A 13 18.47 -28.29 -43.17
C SER A 13 19.39 -28.40 -41.93
N THR A 14 19.03 -28.55 -40.65
CA THR A 14 17.79 -28.77 -39.89
C THR A 14 18.17 -28.72 -38.40
N SER A 15 17.21 -28.38 -37.55
CA SER A 15 17.20 -28.57 -36.09
C SER A 15 17.56 -30.00 -35.65
N PRO A 16 17.87 -30.21 -34.35
CA PRO A 16 17.47 -31.46 -33.73
C PRO A 16 16.70 -31.28 -32.41
N ALA A 17 15.77 -32.22 -32.24
CA ALA A 17 14.88 -32.43 -31.12
C ALA A 17 15.57 -33.18 -29.97
N PHE A 18 14.92 -33.13 -28.80
CA PHE A 18 15.13 -33.97 -27.63
C PHE A 18 15.17 -35.48 -27.94
N PRO A 19 15.87 -36.26 -27.11
CA PRO A 19 15.23 -37.45 -26.55
C PRO A 19 15.49 -37.68 -25.05
N PHE A 20 14.49 -38.29 -24.42
CA PHE A 20 14.51 -38.92 -23.10
C PHE A 20 15.48 -40.12 -23.06
N GLY A 21 16.12 -40.36 -21.92
CA GLY A 21 16.83 -41.61 -21.62
C GLY A 21 17.57 -41.57 -20.28
N VAL A 22 16.98 -42.19 -19.25
CA VAL A 22 17.57 -42.42 -17.93
C VAL A 22 18.64 -43.53 -18.01
N PRO A 23 19.73 -43.43 -17.23
CA PRO A 23 20.01 -44.53 -16.28
C PRO A 23 20.36 -44.03 -14.88
N MET A 24 19.94 -44.81 -13.88
CA MET A 24 20.33 -44.69 -12.48
C MET A 24 21.85 -44.83 -12.30
N THR A 25 22.46 -44.08 -11.39
CA THR A 25 23.35 -44.61 -10.34
C THR A 25 23.78 -43.54 -9.32
N GLN A 26 23.73 -43.94 -8.05
CA GLN A 26 24.61 -43.56 -6.93
C GLN A 26 24.49 -42.18 -6.24
N SER A 27 23.70 -42.20 -5.15
CA SER A 27 24.10 -41.84 -3.78
C SER A 27 25.07 -40.68 -3.54
N HIS A 28 24.51 -39.54 -3.09
CA HIS A 28 25.20 -38.59 -2.21
C HIS A 28 24.32 -38.29 -0.97
N PRO A 29 24.95 -38.06 0.20
CA PRO A 29 24.33 -38.22 1.51
C PRO A 29 23.40 -37.07 1.88
N GLY A 30 22.36 -37.42 2.64
CA GLY A 30 21.28 -36.54 3.06
C GLY A 30 21.76 -35.30 3.81
N VAL A 31 21.39 -34.14 3.28
CA VAL A 31 21.35 -32.88 4.02
C VAL A 31 20.06 -32.88 4.84
N SER A 32 20.21 -32.96 6.16
CA SER A 32 19.13 -32.91 7.13
C SER A 32 18.52 -31.51 7.19
N TRP A 33 17.32 -31.35 6.62
CA TRP A 33 16.52 -30.11 6.71
C TRP A 33 15.81 -29.98 8.07
N GLN A 34 16.54 -29.99 9.18
CA GLN A 34 15.96 -29.93 10.54
C GLN A 34 16.34 -28.74 11.41
N ALA A 35 16.94 -27.67 10.86
CA ALA A 35 17.52 -26.61 11.69
C ALA A 35 17.04 -25.17 11.44
N TRP A 36 15.75 -24.90 11.20
CA TRP A 36 15.22 -23.51 11.23
C TRP A 36 13.78 -23.42 11.75
N ARG A 37 13.57 -23.70 13.04
CA ARG A 37 12.38 -23.21 13.78
C ARG A 37 12.80 -22.25 14.88
N GLN A 38 13.18 -21.05 14.47
CA GLN A 38 13.28 -19.90 15.37
C GLN A 38 11.89 -19.60 15.98
N PRO A 39 11.80 -19.16 17.24
CA PRO A 39 10.52 -18.83 17.87
C PRO A 39 9.87 -17.68 17.09
N ARG A 40 8.67 -17.92 16.56
CA ARG A 40 7.87 -16.90 15.88
C ARG A 40 7.55 -15.78 16.86
N ARG A 41 8.38 -14.72 16.89
CA ARG A 41 8.07 -13.46 17.59
C ARG A 41 6.75 -12.95 17.02
N ARG A 42 5.69 -13.00 17.83
CA ARG A 42 4.39 -12.45 17.46
C ARG A 42 4.46 -10.93 17.52
N VAL A 43 4.74 -10.32 16.37
CA VAL A 43 4.74 -8.87 16.21
C VAL A 43 3.29 -8.40 16.13
N ARG A 44 2.94 -7.30 16.82
CA ARG A 44 1.61 -6.69 16.68
C ARG A 44 1.39 -6.31 15.21
N PHE A 45 0.23 -6.63 14.65
CA PHE A 45 -0.06 -6.50 13.22
C PHE A 45 0.23 -5.09 12.65
N ASN A 46 -0.01 -4.03 13.43
CA ASN A 46 0.31 -2.65 13.06
C ASN A 46 1.82 -2.38 12.89
N VAL A 47 2.64 -3.02 13.72
CA VAL A 47 4.10 -2.95 13.63
C VAL A 47 4.58 -3.73 12.41
N GLY A 48 3.98 -4.89 12.14
CA GLY A 48 4.29 -5.68 10.94
C GLY A 48 4.00 -4.92 9.64
N LEU A 49 2.84 -4.28 9.53
CA LEU A 49 2.47 -3.50 8.34
C LEU A 49 3.36 -2.27 8.16
N SER A 50 3.69 -1.56 9.25
CA SER A 50 4.59 -0.41 9.20
C SER A 50 6.02 -0.83 8.80
N ILE A 51 6.51 -1.97 9.29
CA ILE A 51 7.80 -2.54 8.91
C ILE A 51 7.81 -2.97 7.43
N LEU A 52 6.67 -3.33 6.84
CA LEU A 52 6.59 -3.68 5.42
C LEU A 52 6.60 -2.44 4.53
N PHE A 53 5.76 -1.45 4.82
CA PHE A 53 5.54 -0.32 3.91
C PHE A 53 6.54 0.82 4.07
N LEU A 54 7.03 1.09 5.29
CA LEU A 54 7.97 2.19 5.54
C LEU A 54 9.30 2.02 4.77
N PRO A 55 9.94 0.83 4.75
CA PRO A 55 11.17 0.62 3.99
C PRO A 55 10.94 0.72 2.48
N VAL A 56 9.79 0.26 1.99
CA VAL A 56 9.45 0.37 0.56
C VAL A 56 9.33 1.83 0.15
N VAL A 57 8.61 2.64 0.93
CA VAL A 57 8.45 4.09 0.67
C VAL A 57 9.77 4.83 0.82
N MET A 58 10.57 4.51 1.85
CA MET A 58 11.92 5.07 1.99
C MET A 58 12.80 4.70 0.80
N PHE A 59 12.80 3.43 0.38
CA PHE A 59 13.61 2.95 -0.73
C PHE A 59 13.20 3.61 -2.05
N THR A 60 11.91 3.69 -2.36
CA THR A 60 11.43 4.38 -3.58
C THR A 60 11.75 5.87 -3.52
N GLY A 61 11.49 6.55 -2.40
CA GLY A 61 11.78 7.98 -2.25
C GLY A 61 13.27 8.30 -2.34
N ILE A 62 14.13 7.49 -1.72
CA ILE A 62 15.59 7.60 -1.84
C ILE A 62 16.03 7.35 -3.29
N THR A 63 15.49 6.32 -3.94
CA THR A 63 15.82 6.00 -5.34
C THR A 63 15.45 7.16 -6.27
N VAL A 64 14.24 7.71 -6.13
CA VAL A 64 13.80 8.89 -6.90
C VAL A 64 14.69 10.10 -6.61
N ALA A 65 15.05 10.35 -5.35
CA ALA A 65 15.95 11.45 -4.98
C ALA A 65 17.34 11.29 -5.61
N VAL A 66 17.92 10.08 -5.57
CA VAL A 66 19.23 9.79 -6.17
C VAL A 66 19.18 9.93 -7.69
N VAL A 67 18.16 9.37 -8.35
CA VAL A 67 17.99 9.48 -9.81
C VAL A 67 17.80 10.94 -10.21
N SER A 68 16.95 11.69 -9.51
CA SER A 68 16.72 13.12 -9.76
C SER A 68 18.01 13.92 -9.60
N TYR A 69 18.79 13.66 -8.55
CA TYR A 69 20.09 14.30 -8.33
C TYR A 69 21.09 13.98 -9.45
N GLN A 70 21.18 12.72 -9.87
CA GLN A 70 22.04 12.31 -10.99
C GLN A 70 21.61 12.97 -12.31
N HIS A 71 20.31 13.02 -12.58
CA HIS A 71 19.76 13.63 -13.80
C HIS A 71 20.03 15.14 -13.82
N ALA A 72 19.79 15.83 -12.71
CA ALA A 72 20.10 17.25 -12.56
C ALA A 72 21.61 17.52 -12.74
N ARG A 73 22.48 16.67 -12.19
CA ARG A 73 23.94 16.82 -12.35
C ARG A 73 24.37 16.70 -13.81
N ARG A 74 23.86 15.70 -14.55
CA ARG A 74 24.18 15.50 -15.98
C ARG A 74 23.67 16.65 -16.84
N LEU A 75 22.42 17.07 -16.63
CA LEU A 75 21.81 18.15 -17.40
C LEU A 75 22.60 19.46 -17.28
N VAL A 76 23.10 19.76 -16.07
CA VAL A 76 23.86 20.98 -15.82
C VAL A 76 25.25 20.94 -16.46
N THR A 77 25.94 19.78 -16.44
CA THR A 77 27.24 19.65 -17.13
C THR A 77 27.10 19.81 -18.64
N ASP A 78 26.07 19.18 -19.23
CA ASP A 78 25.85 19.21 -20.68
C ASP A 78 25.43 20.61 -21.16
N LEU A 79 24.53 21.27 -20.43
CA LEU A 79 24.15 22.66 -20.71
C LEU A 79 25.32 23.63 -20.55
N ASN A 80 26.26 23.38 -19.63
CA ASN A 80 27.41 24.24 -19.44
C ASN A 80 28.39 24.19 -20.60
N HIS A 81 28.69 23.00 -21.15
CA HIS A 81 29.54 22.92 -22.35
C HIS A 81 28.94 23.69 -23.52
N ALA A 82 27.64 23.54 -23.77
CA ALA A 82 26.93 24.28 -24.82
C ALA A 82 26.92 25.81 -24.56
N ARG A 83 26.72 26.22 -23.31
CA ARG A 83 26.71 27.63 -22.91
C ARG A 83 28.09 28.27 -23.01
N MET A 84 29.15 27.58 -22.59
CA MET A 84 30.54 28.01 -22.77
C MET A 84 30.88 28.19 -24.24
N ALA A 85 30.37 27.29 -25.10
CA ALA A 85 30.57 27.42 -26.54
C ALA A 85 29.86 28.62 -27.16
N GLY A 86 28.61 28.87 -26.76
CA GLY A 86 27.89 30.08 -27.15
C GLY A 86 28.60 31.35 -26.69
N LEU A 87 29.06 31.37 -25.43
CA LEU A 87 29.79 32.48 -24.85
C LEU A 87 31.08 32.75 -25.62
N ALA A 88 31.89 31.73 -25.87
CA ALA A 88 33.18 31.89 -26.55
C ALA A 88 33.04 32.49 -27.96
N ARG A 89 32.04 32.05 -28.73
CA ARG A 89 31.75 32.63 -30.06
C ARG A 89 31.27 34.08 -29.96
N ALA A 90 30.39 34.39 -29.02
CA ALA A 90 29.91 35.75 -28.81
C ALA A 90 31.06 36.70 -28.40
N MET A 91 31.97 36.21 -27.56
CA MET A 91 33.14 36.97 -27.11
C MET A 91 34.15 37.19 -28.23
N ASP A 92 34.44 36.19 -29.06
CA ASP A 92 35.30 36.37 -30.24
C ASP A 92 34.72 37.44 -31.18
N TRP A 93 33.42 37.37 -31.51
CA TRP A 93 32.76 38.38 -32.34
C TRP A 93 32.87 39.80 -31.75
N GLN A 94 32.55 39.96 -30.46
CA GLN A 94 32.64 41.27 -29.81
C GLN A 94 34.09 41.79 -29.73
N LEU A 95 35.06 40.89 -29.55
CA LEU A 95 36.48 41.23 -29.57
C LEU A 95 36.90 41.72 -30.96
N GLN A 96 36.48 41.06 -32.04
CA GLN A 96 36.77 41.50 -33.41
C GLN A 96 36.23 42.91 -33.70
N VAL A 97 35.02 43.21 -33.24
CA VAL A 97 34.42 44.54 -33.37
C VAL A 97 35.22 45.58 -32.59
N LYS A 98 35.56 45.30 -31.32
CA LYS A 98 36.31 46.23 -30.46
C LYS A 98 37.73 46.50 -30.97
N LEU A 99 38.46 45.46 -31.41
CA LEU A 99 39.81 45.62 -31.95
C LEU A 99 39.82 46.20 -33.38
N SER A 100 38.68 46.16 -34.08
CA SER A 100 38.53 46.72 -35.43
C SER A 100 39.56 46.20 -36.45
N ILE A 101 40.12 45.00 -36.26
CA ILE A 101 41.17 44.43 -37.13
C ILE A 101 40.74 44.36 -38.61
N PRO A 102 39.51 43.91 -38.96
CA PRO A 102 39.07 43.90 -40.36
C PRO A 102 38.95 45.32 -40.95
N VAL A 103 38.57 46.30 -40.13
CA VAL A 103 38.54 47.71 -40.54
C VAL A 103 39.97 48.22 -40.75
N ALA A 104 40.89 47.88 -39.86
CA ALA A 104 42.28 48.27 -39.95
C ALA A 104 42.96 47.74 -41.22
N LYS A 105 42.71 46.48 -41.60
CA LYS A 105 43.17 45.92 -42.87
C LYS A 105 42.64 46.73 -44.08
N ARG A 106 41.35 47.08 -44.09
CA ARG A 106 40.79 47.95 -45.15
C ARG A 106 41.45 49.33 -45.20
N GLN A 107 41.77 49.92 -44.04
CA GLN A 107 42.47 51.21 -43.99
C GLN A 107 43.94 51.10 -44.43
N ILE A 108 44.63 50.00 -44.12
CA ILE A 108 45.97 49.71 -44.64
C ILE A 108 45.93 49.68 -46.17
N ALA A 109 44.96 48.96 -46.75
CA ALA A 109 44.79 48.90 -48.19
C ALA A 109 44.55 50.27 -48.83
N ALA A 110 43.71 51.12 -48.22
CA ALA A 110 43.46 52.48 -48.69
C ALA A 110 44.70 53.40 -48.59
N LEU A 111 45.62 53.12 -47.67
CA LEU A 111 46.86 53.88 -47.51
C LEU A 111 47.97 53.44 -48.49
N MET A 112 47.80 52.29 -49.17
CA MET A 112 48.78 51.81 -50.16
C MET A 112 48.91 52.76 -51.36
N ASP A 113 47.88 53.57 -51.65
CA ASP A 113 47.91 54.62 -52.68
C ASP A 113 48.95 55.73 -52.41
N LEU A 114 49.55 55.75 -51.21
CA LEU A 114 50.61 56.69 -50.82
C LEU A 114 52.03 56.10 -51.02
N GLU A 115 52.18 55.19 -51.98
CA GLU A 115 53.37 54.35 -52.18
C GLU A 115 54.69 55.10 -52.42
N ASP A 116 54.62 56.30 -52.98
CA ASP A 116 55.79 57.14 -53.26
C ASP A 116 56.06 58.16 -52.15
N PRO A 117 57.32 58.32 -51.69
CA PRO A 117 57.67 59.41 -50.77
C PRO A 117 57.52 60.77 -51.46
N GLN A 118 57.01 61.77 -50.72
CA GLN A 118 56.86 63.15 -51.21
C GLN A 118 57.66 64.13 -50.35
N PRO A 119 57.96 65.34 -50.87
CA PRO A 119 58.52 66.42 -50.07
C PRO A 119 57.65 66.78 -48.87
N PHE A 120 58.27 67.28 -47.80
CA PHE A 120 57.64 67.58 -46.52
C PHE A 120 56.28 68.35 -46.61
N PRO A 121 56.12 69.41 -47.42
CA PRO A 121 54.83 70.11 -47.55
C PRO A 121 53.69 69.25 -48.09
N ARG A 122 53.98 68.31 -49.00
CA ARG A 122 52.99 67.37 -49.54
C ARG A 122 52.70 66.24 -48.55
N GLN A 123 53.69 65.79 -47.79
CA GLN A 123 53.49 64.81 -46.72
C GLN A 123 52.52 65.33 -45.64
N LEU A 124 52.61 66.62 -45.29
CA LEU A 124 51.67 67.28 -44.38
C LEU A 124 50.21 67.16 -44.85
N GLN A 125 49.94 67.28 -46.16
CA GLN A 125 48.59 67.14 -46.71
C GLN A 125 48.09 65.69 -46.62
N ARG A 126 48.98 64.71 -46.81
CA ARG A 126 48.67 63.28 -46.73
C ARG A 126 48.32 62.80 -45.33
N LEU A 127 48.69 63.53 -44.28
CA LEU A 127 48.29 63.22 -42.90
C LEU A 127 46.77 63.14 -42.71
N LYS A 128 45.98 63.84 -43.54
CA LYS A 128 44.51 63.77 -43.50
C LYS A 128 43.97 62.37 -43.81
N VAL A 129 44.65 61.61 -44.68
CA VAL A 129 44.25 60.22 -45.01
C VAL A 129 44.55 59.30 -43.83
N LEU A 130 45.74 59.45 -43.21
CA LEU A 130 46.09 58.70 -42.00
C LEU A 130 45.16 59.04 -40.83
N ARG A 131 44.66 60.27 -40.75
CA ARG A 131 43.66 60.68 -39.74
C ARG A 131 42.36 59.89 -39.90
N GLN A 132 41.85 59.80 -41.13
CA GLN A 132 40.62 59.03 -41.43
C GLN A 132 40.79 57.56 -41.05
N ALA A 133 41.95 56.97 -41.36
CA ALA A 133 42.29 55.62 -40.95
C ALA A 133 42.26 55.43 -39.42
N LEU A 134 42.85 56.36 -38.67
CA LEU A 134 42.82 56.35 -37.19
C LEU A 134 41.40 56.53 -36.64
N GLU A 135 40.60 57.45 -37.19
CA GLU A 135 39.22 57.69 -36.77
C GLU A 135 38.34 56.45 -36.97
N ALA A 136 38.53 55.72 -38.07
CA ALA A 136 37.82 54.47 -38.35
C ALA A 136 38.25 53.28 -37.47
N THR A 137 39.38 53.39 -36.76
CA THR A 137 39.96 52.27 -35.99
C THR A 137 40.32 52.68 -34.56
N PRO A 138 39.33 52.70 -33.64
CA PRO A 138 39.55 53.11 -32.26
C PRO A 138 40.56 52.29 -31.48
N ALA A 139 40.91 51.06 -31.85
CA ALA A 139 41.95 50.30 -31.14
C ALA A 139 43.39 50.57 -31.65
N ILE A 140 43.54 51.06 -32.88
CA ILE A 140 44.86 51.33 -33.48
C ILE A 140 45.44 52.63 -32.92
N SER A 141 46.71 52.59 -32.55
CA SER A 141 47.41 53.73 -31.94
C SER A 141 48.07 54.64 -32.99
N SER A 142 48.61 54.06 -34.06
CA SER A 142 49.24 54.81 -35.14
C SER A 142 49.17 54.06 -36.47
N TYR A 143 49.08 54.81 -37.56
CA TYR A 143 49.33 54.33 -38.92
C TYR A 143 50.63 54.93 -39.44
N TYR A 144 51.34 54.18 -40.27
CA TYR A 144 52.60 54.64 -40.83
C TYR A 144 52.94 53.96 -42.15
N LEU A 145 53.79 54.64 -42.91
CA LEU A 145 54.40 54.15 -44.14
C LEU A 145 55.91 54.19 -43.98
N GLY A 146 56.56 53.08 -44.32
CA GLY A 146 58.01 53.00 -44.48
C GLY A 146 58.33 52.81 -45.95
N TYR A 147 59.22 53.65 -46.46
CA TYR A 147 59.65 53.61 -47.86
C TYR A 147 61.00 52.89 -47.99
N GLY A 148 61.24 52.25 -49.13
CA GLY A 148 62.49 51.49 -49.39
C GLY A 148 63.77 52.34 -49.31
N ASN A 149 63.65 53.66 -49.44
CA ASN A 149 64.74 54.62 -49.32
C ASN A 149 65.02 55.08 -47.87
N GLY A 150 64.28 54.57 -46.88
CA GLY A 150 64.43 54.89 -45.46
C GLY A 150 63.60 56.09 -44.99
N GLU A 151 62.84 56.74 -45.87
CA GLU A 151 61.85 57.75 -45.47
C GLU A 151 60.67 57.11 -44.73
N ARG A 152 59.94 57.93 -43.97
CA ARG A 152 58.74 57.49 -43.26
C ARG A 152 57.70 58.59 -43.11
N LEU A 153 56.44 58.18 -43.06
CA LEU A 153 55.30 59.00 -42.66
C LEU A 153 54.53 58.27 -41.57
N GLN A 154 54.43 58.82 -40.36
CA GLN A 154 53.65 58.22 -39.27
C GLN A 154 52.70 59.25 -38.69
N LEU A 155 51.48 58.83 -38.37
CA LEU A 155 50.52 59.61 -37.59
C LEU A 155 50.01 58.76 -36.43
N ARG A 156 50.03 59.34 -35.24
CA ARG A 156 49.60 58.72 -33.99
C ARG A 156 48.51 59.54 -33.32
N ARG A 157 47.57 58.86 -32.67
CA ARG A 157 46.63 59.46 -31.71
C ARG A 157 47.24 59.51 -30.32
N ILE A 158 47.15 60.66 -29.65
CA ILE A 158 47.55 60.85 -28.25
C ILE A 158 46.36 60.54 -27.35
N ARG A 159 46.48 59.54 -26.48
CA ARG A 159 45.36 59.01 -25.68
C ARG A 159 45.56 59.16 -24.18
N SER A 160 46.80 59.28 -23.74
CA SER A 160 47.15 59.30 -22.33
C SER A 160 48.04 60.50 -21.99
N GLU A 161 47.98 60.93 -20.73
CA GLU A 161 48.96 61.88 -20.18
C GLU A 161 50.38 61.35 -20.26
N VAL A 162 50.54 60.02 -20.29
CA VAL A 162 51.85 59.37 -20.49
C VAL A 162 52.39 59.68 -21.88
N ASP A 163 51.57 59.50 -22.94
CA ASP A 163 51.99 59.86 -24.31
C ASP A 163 52.33 61.36 -24.40
N ARG A 164 51.58 62.23 -23.71
CA ARG A 164 51.88 63.67 -23.66
C ARG A 164 53.23 63.95 -22.99
N THR A 165 53.54 63.25 -21.91
CA THR A 165 54.79 63.39 -21.18
C THR A 165 55.98 62.87 -21.99
N ASP A 166 55.87 61.65 -22.53
CA ASP A 166 56.94 60.98 -23.27
C ASP A 166 57.37 61.77 -24.52
N PHE A 167 56.40 62.36 -25.22
CA PHE A 167 56.65 63.18 -26.39
C PHE A 167 56.74 64.68 -26.09
N ARG A 168 56.63 65.13 -24.84
CA ARG A 168 56.62 66.56 -24.44
C ARG A 168 55.64 67.38 -25.28
N LEU A 169 54.37 66.99 -25.24
CA LEU A 169 53.29 67.59 -26.02
C LEU A 169 52.46 68.55 -25.16
N PRO A 170 51.92 69.64 -25.76
CA PRO A 170 50.98 70.52 -25.07
C PRO A 170 49.65 69.81 -24.77
N ALA A 171 48.85 70.36 -23.85
CA ALA A 171 47.60 69.74 -23.39
C ALA A 171 46.59 69.57 -24.53
N GLU A 172 46.56 70.50 -25.48
CA GLU A 172 45.66 70.53 -26.63
C GLU A 172 46.04 69.51 -27.72
N ALA A 173 47.22 68.89 -27.64
CA ALA A 173 47.67 67.90 -28.61
C ALA A 173 46.78 66.65 -28.58
N ALA A 174 46.23 66.32 -29.75
CA ALA A 174 45.44 65.11 -29.96
C ALA A 174 46.12 64.14 -30.94
N PHE A 175 46.98 64.64 -31.83
CA PHE A 175 47.75 63.82 -32.75
C PHE A 175 49.20 64.28 -32.84
N LEU A 176 50.07 63.31 -33.11
CA LEU A 176 51.49 63.52 -33.37
C LEU A 176 51.84 62.84 -34.69
N ALA A 177 52.29 63.62 -35.67
CA ALA A 177 52.90 63.08 -36.87
C ALA A 177 54.41 63.08 -36.75
N GLN A 178 55.05 62.04 -37.25
CA GLN A 178 56.49 61.93 -37.31
C GLN A 178 56.89 61.64 -38.75
N ILE A 179 57.65 62.56 -39.35
CA ILE A 179 58.01 62.54 -40.77
C ILE A 179 59.52 62.43 -40.87
N GLY A 180 60.00 61.43 -41.62
CA GLY A 180 61.41 61.29 -41.97
C GLY A 180 61.56 61.50 -43.47
N SER A 181 62.17 62.61 -43.88
CA SER A 181 62.41 62.94 -45.29
C SER A 181 63.90 62.89 -45.60
N ARG A 182 64.25 62.35 -46.77
CA ARG A 182 65.65 62.25 -47.20
C ARG A 182 66.13 63.60 -47.73
N GLU A 183 67.23 64.10 -47.18
CA GLU A 183 67.91 65.31 -47.66
C GLU A 183 68.83 65.00 -48.85
N SER A 184 69.26 66.05 -49.57
CA SER A 184 70.20 65.95 -50.69
C SER A 184 71.55 65.32 -50.33
N ASN A 185 71.96 65.41 -49.05
CA ASN A 185 73.17 64.79 -48.50
C ASN A 185 72.98 63.28 -48.14
N GLY A 186 71.81 62.71 -48.40
CA GLY A 186 71.48 61.31 -48.12
C GLY A 186 71.09 61.00 -46.67
N ARG A 187 71.13 61.98 -45.74
CA ARG A 187 70.64 61.82 -44.36
C ARG A 187 69.12 61.92 -44.32
N ILE A 188 68.51 61.26 -43.34
CA ILE A 188 67.07 61.40 -43.07
C ILE A 188 66.89 62.52 -42.05
N ARG A 189 66.21 63.60 -42.45
CA ARG A 189 65.76 64.66 -41.54
C ARG A 189 64.45 64.23 -40.91
N THR A 190 64.41 64.20 -39.59
CA THR A 190 63.24 63.79 -38.81
C THR A 190 62.55 65.00 -38.17
N GLN A 191 61.23 65.09 -38.33
CA GLN A 191 60.40 66.17 -37.81
C GLN A 191 59.14 65.63 -37.13
N GLN A 192 58.75 66.29 -36.06
CA GLN A 192 57.46 66.10 -35.40
C GLN A 192 56.50 67.21 -35.83
N VAL A 193 55.25 66.85 -36.10
CA VAL A 193 54.14 67.79 -36.33
C VAL A 193 53.08 67.51 -35.26
N VAL A 194 52.87 68.47 -34.38
CA VAL A 194 51.89 68.38 -33.29
C VAL A 194 50.57 68.99 -33.76
N LEU A 195 49.48 68.26 -33.59
CA LEU A 195 48.16 68.61 -34.11
C LEU A 195 47.11 68.53 -33.00
N ASP A 196 46.15 69.46 -33.00
CA ASP A 196 45.02 69.48 -32.07
C ASP A 196 43.88 68.51 -32.49
N GLY A 197 42.80 68.46 -31.70
CA GLY A 197 41.63 67.61 -31.99
C GLY A 197 40.86 67.99 -33.25
N ALA A 198 40.93 69.26 -33.69
CA ALA A 198 40.39 69.70 -34.98
C ALA A 198 41.37 69.41 -36.14
N PHE A 199 42.54 68.86 -35.84
CA PHE A 199 43.65 68.58 -36.75
C PHE A 199 44.30 69.84 -37.33
N ARG A 200 44.28 70.92 -36.56
CA ARG A 200 45.05 72.14 -36.82
C ARG A 200 46.47 71.95 -36.30
N GLN A 201 47.43 72.45 -37.06
CA GLN A 201 48.84 72.40 -36.68
C GLN A 201 49.11 73.34 -35.51
N LEU A 202 49.64 72.79 -34.42
CA LEU A 202 50.09 73.54 -33.24
C LEU A 202 51.59 73.88 -33.34
N GLU A 203 52.41 72.89 -33.71
CA GLU A 203 53.87 73.03 -33.70
C GLU A 203 54.52 72.12 -34.77
N ILE A 204 55.62 72.57 -35.37
CA ILE A 204 56.56 71.72 -36.12
C ILE A 204 57.94 71.88 -35.49
N ARG A 205 58.58 70.75 -35.14
CA ARG A 205 59.90 70.74 -34.49
C ARG A 205 60.76 69.56 -34.95
N PRO A 206 62.10 69.61 -34.77
CA PRO A 206 62.96 68.45 -35.01
C PRO A 206 62.57 67.25 -34.13
N ASP A 207 62.74 66.02 -34.65
CA ASP A 207 62.44 64.77 -33.94
C ASP A 207 63.71 63.97 -33.61
N PRO A 208 64.49 64.37 -32.59
CA PRO A 208 65.74 63.68 -32.26
C PRO A 208 65.50 62.24 -31.76
N LEU A 209 64.33 61.95 -31.17
CA LEU A 209 63.94 60.62 -30.71
C LEU A 209 63.87 59.59 -31.85
N SER A 210 63.69 60.05 -33.08
CA SER A 210 63.63 59.20 -34.26
C SER A 210 64.85 59.30 -35.17
N ALA A 211 65.91 60.01 -34.75
CA ALA A 211 67.10 60.21 -35.59
C ALA A 211 67.82 58.89 -35.95
N SER A 212 67.70 57.87 -35.09
CA SER A 212 68.24 56.52 -35.31
C SER A 212 67.20 55.50 -35.83
N PHE A 213 65.97 55.95 -36.09
CA PHE A 213 64.89 55.06 -36.54
C PHE A 213 65.01 54.80 -38.05
N ASP A 214 65.18 53.53 -38.44
CA ASP A 214 65.08 53.07 -39.83
C ASP A 214 63.90 52.09 -39.96
N PRO A 215 62.85 52.39 -40.76
CA PRO A 215 61.70 51.49 -40.94
C PRO A 215 62.11 50.11 -41.47
N ARG A 216 63.16 50.02 -42.28
CA ARG A 216 63.59 48.77 -42.96
C ARG A 216 64.20 47.74 -42.01
N GLN A 217 64.59 48.18 -40.82
CA GLN A 217 65.13 47.32 -39.78
C GLN A 217 64.04 46.80 -38.83
N ARG A 218 62.80 47.27 -38.97
CA ARG A 218 61.72 46.95 -38.03
C ARG A 218 61.02 45.63 -38.37
N PRO A 219 60.55 44.87 -37.36
CA PRO A 219 59.88 43.58 -37.58
C PRO A 219 58.70 43.64 -38.56
N TRP A 220 57.87 44.69 -38.47
CA TRP A 220 56.69 44.86 -39.33
C TRP A 220 57.04 45.05 -40.80
N TYR A 221 58.14 45.75 -41.10
CA TYR A 221 58.57 46.03 -42.46
C TYR A 221 59.14 44.77 -43.11
N ARG A 222 60.02 44.06 -42.39
CA ARG A 222 60.59 42.79 -42.86
C ARG A 222 59.52 41.71 -43.04
N ALA A 223 58.65 41.54 -42.05
CA ALA A 223 57.56 40.57 -42.13
C ALA A 223 56.64 40.82 -43.33
N ALA A 224 56.34 42.09 -43.65
CA ALA A 224 55.52 42.43 -44.80
C ALA A 224 56.25 42.24 -46.14
N LEU A 225 57.57 42.47 -46.20
CA LEU A 225 58.35 42.18 -47.40
C LEU A 225 58.43 40.68 -47.72
N ASP A 226 58.48 39.85 -46.68
CA ASP A 226 58.56 38.39 -46.79
C ASP A 226 57.18 37.72 -46.99
N SER A 227 56.09 38.50 -46.91
CA SER A 227 54.71 38.03 -47.07
C SER A 227 54.14 38.40 -48.44
N SER A 228 53.23 37.56 -48.97
CA SER A 228 52.47 37.83 -50.20
C SER A 228 51.17 38.61 -49.97
N GLY A 229 50.87 39.00 -48.72
CA GLY A 229 49.68 39.74 -48.32
C GLY A 229 49.85 40.43 -46.96
N PRO A 230 48.75 40.85 -46.31
CA PRO A 230 48.80 41.42 -44.97
C PRO A 230 49.53 40.50 -43.99
N VAL A 231 50.13 41.02 -42.94
CA VAL A 231 50.81 40.20 -41.92
C VAL A 231 50.71 40.87 -40.56
N ALA A 232 50.76 40.08 -39.49
CA ALA A 232 50.97 40.58 -38.14
C ALA A 232 52.33 40.15 -37.59
N THR A 233 52.98 41.07 -36.90
CA THR A 233 54.20 40.73 -36.16
C THR A 233 53.86 39.93 -34.90
N PRO A 234 54.79 39.11 -34.40
CA PRO A 234 54.82 38.76 -32.99
C PRO A 234 54.83 40.01 -32.10
N VAL A 235 54.54 39.83 -30.81
CA VAL A 235 54.66 40.91 -29.82
C VAL A 235 56.10 41.41 -29.78
N TYR A 236 56.29 42.72 -29.96
CA TYR A 236 57.59 43.35 -29.89
C TYR A 236 57.49 44.77 -29.34
N ARG A 237 58.65 45.37 -29.03
CA ARG A 237 58.74 46.74 -28.54
C ARG A 237 58.70 47.75 -29.67
N PHE A 238 57.73 48.66 -29.62
CA PHE A 238 57.63 49.79 -30.52
C PHE A 238 58.77 50.78 -30.26
N ALA A 239 59.47 51.18 -31.33
CA ALA A 239 60.72 51.93 -31.21
C ALA A 239 60.54 53.33 -30.62
N THR A 240 59.44 54.01 -30.95
CA THR A 240 59.22 55.41 -30.55
C THR A 240 58.51 55.58 -29.22
N THR A 241 57.78 54.57 -28.74
CA THR A 241 57.05 54.61 -27.45
C THR A 241 57.62 53.69 -26.39
N GLY A 242 58.40 52.68 -26.78
CA GLY A 242 58.84 51.62 -25.88
C GLY A 242 57.73 50.68 -25.39
N ARG A 243 56.48 50.83 -25.88
CA ARG A 243 55.35 49.95 -25.53
C ARG A 243 55.45 48.61 -26.25
N LEU A 244 54.90 47.56 -25.64
CA LEU A 244 54.73 46.27 -26.30
C LEU A 244 53.44 46.27 -27.13
N GLY A 245 53.49 45.67 -28.31
CA GLY A 245 52.35 45.56 -29.19
C GLY A 245 52.61 44.68 -30.40
N ILE A 246 51.58 44.56 -31.21
CA ILE A 246 51.64 43.93 -32.53
C ILE A 246 51.43 44.98 -33.60
N SER A 247 52.08 44.81 -34.73
CA SER A 247 51.87 45.65 -35.90
C SER A 247 51.20 44.82 -36.99
N LEU A 248 50.10 45.35 -37.54
CA LEU A 248 49.55 44.90 -38.81
C LEU A 248 50.32 45.60 -39.91
N ALA A 249 50.81 44.88 -40.90
CA ALA A 249 51.55 45.49 -42.00
C ALA A 249 51.23 44.80 -43.32
N GLU A 250 51.33 45.56 -44.42
CA GLU A 250 51.15 45.05 -45.76
C GLU A 250 52.09 45.79 -46.70
N ARG A 251 52.70 45.03 -47.61
CA ARG A 251 53.57 45.56 -48.64
C ARG A 251 52.74 46.03 -49.82
N VAL A 252 53.04 47.22 -50.33
CA VAL A 252 52.47 47.70 -51.58
C VAL A 252 52.97 46.82 -52.74
N PRO A 253 52.08 46.22 -53.55
CA PRO A 253 52.48 45.34 -54.66
C PRO A 253 53.48 46.00 -55.60
N GLY A 254 54.56 45.30 -55.96
CA GLY A 254 55.60 45.80 -56.87
C GLY A 254 56.53 46.88 -56.30
N SER A 255 56.26 47.39 -55.10
CA SER A 255 57.04 48.44 -54.44
C SER A 255 57.83 47.89 -53.25
N ALA A 256 58.78 48.67 -52.74
CA ALA A 256 59.43 48.44 -51.44
C ALA A 256 58.73 49.23 -50.31
N THR A 257 57.58 49.82 -50.56
CA THR A 257 56.81 50.55 -49.55
C THR A 257 55.95 49.58 -48.73
N VAL A 258 55.95 49.77 -47.41
CA VAL A 258 55.13 49.00 -46.48
C VAL A 258 54.27 49.95 -45.67
N VAL A 259 52.99 49.65 -45.61
CA VAL A 259 52.03 50.34 -44.74
C VAL A 259 51.86 49.50 -43.48
N GLY A 260 51.87 50.14 -42.32
CA GLY A 260 51.69 49.48 -41.04
C GLY A 260 50.76 50.22 -40.09
N ALA A 261 50.24 49.48 -39.12
CA ALA A 261 49.34 49.95 -38.08
C ALA A 261 49.70 49.28 -36.73
N ASP A 262 49.89 50.09 -35.69
CA ASP A 262 50.29 49.59 -34.36
C ASP A 262 49.08 49.39 -33.44
N LEU A 263 48.93 48.16 -32.94
CA LEU A 263 48.02 47.80 -31.85
C LEU A 263 48.83 47.50 -30.57
N PRO A 264 48.86 48.43 -29.61
CA PRO A 264 49.47 48.20 -28.30
C PRO A 264 48.75 47.10 -27.50
N ILE A 265 49.50 46.32 -26.70
CA ILE A 265 48.93 45.26 -25.85
C ILE A 265 47.95 45.84 -24.83
N ASP A 266 48.27 46.96 -24.19
CA ASP A 266 47.39 47.60 -23.20
C ASP A 266 46.03 47.98 -23.81
N GLN A 267 45.97 48.45 -25.06
CA GLN A 267 44.71 48.73 -25.76
C GLN A 267 43.92 47.44 -26.04
N ALA A 268 44.59 46.36 -26.42
CA ALA A 268 43.94 45.07 -26.60
C ALA A 268 43.45 44.47 -25.26
N SER A 269 44.21 44.70 -24.18
CA SER A 269 43.87 44.34 -22.81
C SER A 269 42.68 45.13 -22.27
N ASP A 270 42.61 46.43 -22.55
CA ASP A 270 41.47 47.28 -22.21
C ASP A 270 40.19 46.78 -22.91
N ALA A 271 40.29 46.39 -24.18
CA ALA A 271 39.16 45.79 -24.90
C ALA A 271 38.68 44.48 -24.26
N LEU A 272 39.59 43.60 -23.81
CA LEU A 272 39.24 42.40 -23.05
C LEU A 272 38.68 42.71 -21.66
N LEU A 273 39.19 43.75 -20.99
CA LEU A 273 38.70 44.18 -19.68
C LEU A 273 37.27 44.70 -19.77
N GLU A 274 36.96 45.54 -20.75
CA GLU A 274 35.60 45.98 -21.04
C GLU A 274 34.68 44.81 -21.40
N LEU A 275 35.17 43.88 -22.20
CA LEU A 275 34.43 42.68 -22.57
C LEU A 275 34.10 41.83 -21.33
N GLY A 276 35.07 41.62 -20.44
CA GLY A 276 34.87 40.94 -19.16
C GLY A 276 33.85 41.66 -18.28
N ARG A 277 33.90 43.00 -18.20
CA ARG A 277 32.91 43.82 -17.45
C ARG A 277 31.50 43.71 -18.01
N SER A 278 31.34 43.57 -19.32
CA SER A 278 30.03 43.39 -19.95
C SER A 278 29.32 42.11 -19.52
N LEU A 279 30.08 41.11 -19.05
CA LEU A 279 29.58 39.86 -18.48
C LEU A 279 29.24 40.01 -16.99
N GLY A 280 28.70 41.15 -16.54
CA GLY A 280 28.58 41.57 -15.13
C GLY A 280 27.90 40.62 -14.14
N HIS A 281 27.32 39.50 -14.59
CA HIS A 281 26.86 38.40 -13.74
C HIS A 281 27.99 37.43 -13.32
N LEU A 282 29.13 37.44 -14.03
CA LEU A 282 30.32 36.62 -13.80
C LEU A 282 31.46 37.49 -13.25
N LYS A 283 31.55 37.58 -11.91
CA LYS A 283 32.46 38.50 -11.23
C LYS A 283 33.95 38.18 -11.41
N GLN A 284 34.29 36.98 -11.85
CA GLN A 284 35.69 36.51 -11.97
C GLN A 284 36.00 35.89 -13.32
N VAL A 285 35.34 36.33 -14.40
CA VAL A 285 35.71 35.86 -15.74
C VAL A 285 37.14 36.28 -16.08
N LYS A 286 37.94 35.34 -16.57
CA LYS A 286 39.32 35.54 -16.98
C LYS A 286 39.44 35.31 -18.48
N LEU A 287 39.98 36.29 -19.19
CA LEU A 287 40.07 36.31 -20.64
C LEU A 287 41.50 36.58 -21.05
N ALA A 288 42.03 35.72 -21.92
CA ALA A 288 43.34 35.89 -22.51
C ALA A 288 43.28 35.70 -24.01
N LEU A 289 43.87 36.63 -24.76
CA LEU A 289 44.19 36.45 -26.16
C LEU A 289 45.64 36.00 -26.27
N VAL A 290 45.86 34.84 -26.87
CA VAL A 290 47.13 34.13 -26.85
C VAL A 290 47.54 33.79 -28.29
N GLY A 291 48.81 33.99 -28.61
CA GLY A 291 49.42 33.56 -29.86
C GLY A 291 49.64 32.04 -29.93
N PRO A 292 50.12 31.53 -31.06
CA PRO A 292 50.18 30.09 -31.30
C PRO A 292 51.21 29.36 -30.43
N GLN A 293 52.20 30.06 -29.87
CA GLN A 293 53.22 29.51 -28.98
C GLN A 293 52.90 29.72 -27.48
N GLY A 294 51.67 30.14 -27.14
CA GLY A 294 51.31 30.41 -25.74
C GLY A 294 51.74 31.81 -25.27
N ASN A 295 52.17 32.66 -26.20
CA ASN A 295 52.55 34.03 -25.89
C ASN A 295 51.32 34.95 -25.75
N VAL A 296 51.30 35.80 -24.74
CA VAL A 296 50.16 36.66 -24.42
C VAL A 296 50.12 37.86 -25.36
N VAL A 297 48.97 38.05 -26.00
CA VAL A 297 48.66 39.23 -26.83
C VAL A 297 47.83 40.24 -26.02
N ALA A 298 46.94 39.75 -25.14
CA ALA A 298 46.18 40.58 -24.22
C ALA A 298 45.60 39.75 -23.06
N LEU A 299 45.46 40.37 -21.89
CA LEU A 299 44.73 39.84 -20.72
C LEU A 299 43.66 40.83 -20.26
N ASN A 300 42.55 40.34 -19.71
CA ASN A 300 41.58 41.17 -19.00
C ASN A 300 42.03 41.53 -17.57
N GLU A 301 43.29 41.91 -17.41
CA GLU A 301 43.88 42.35 -16.14
C GLU A 301 44.18 43.85 -16.22
N ALA A 302 43.75 44.57 -15.18
CA ALA A 302 43.99 46.00 -15.11
C ALA A 302 45.49 46.29 -15.10
N GLY A 303 45.94 47.14 -16.03
CA GLY A 303 47.34 47.55 -16.14
C GLY A 303 48.27 46.58 -16.88
N TYR A 304 47.77 45.44 -17.37
CA TYR A 304 48.57 44.55 -18.21
C TYR A 304 48.93 45.20 -19.54
N GLY A 305 50.18 45.06 -20.01
CA GLY A 305 50.63 45.61 -21.29
C GLY A 305 51.14 47.05 -21.24
N ALA A 306 51.00 47.77 -20.13
CA ALA A 306 51.46 49.14 -19.94
C ALA A 306 52.99 49.25 -19.71
N PHE A 307 53.77 48.40 -20.39
CA PHE A 307 55.23 48.36 -20.31
C PHE A 307 55.84 49.57 -21.02
N ARG A 308 56.88 50.17 -20.42
CA ARG A 308 57.51 51.40 -20.91
C ARG A 308 58.95 51.21 -21.37
N ALA A 309 59.50 52.22 -22.05
CA ALA A 309 60.94 52.32 -22.27
C ALA A 309 61.70 52.32 -20.92
N GLY A 310 62.70 51.44 -20.76
CA GLY A 310 63.44 51.25 -19.50
C GLY A 310 62.93 50.11 -18.60
N THR A 311 61.81 49.48 -18.95
CA THR A 311 61.36 48.24 -18.28
C THR A 311 62.34 47.10 -18.62
N PRO A 312 62.91 46.36 -17.64
CA PRO A 312 63.90 45.32 -17.88
C PRO A 312 63.50 44.33 -18.99
N SER A 313 64.43 43.98 -19.87
CA SER A 313 64.23 42.99 -20.94
C SER A 313 63.88 41.59 -20.44
N THR A 314 64.14 41.29 -19.16
CA THR A 314 63.65 40.07 -18.49
C THR A 314 62.12 39.99 -18.41
N LEU A 315 61.41 41.12 -18.39
CA LEU A 315 59.94 41.17 -18.47
C LEU A 315 59.41 40.94 -19.90
N GLU A 316 60.24 41.08 -20.94
CA GLU A 316 59.90 40.68 -22.32
C GLU A 316 59.82 39.14 -22.45
N GLY A 317 60.48 38.41 -21.54
CA GLY A 317 60.38 36.96 -21.38
C GLY A 317 59.11 36.48 -20.68
N MET A 318 58.44 37.33 -19.90
CA MET A 318 57.15 37.06 -19.23
C MET A 318 55.95 37.29 -20.17
N ASN A 319 56.18 37.24 -21.47
CA ASN A 319 55.11 37.27 -22.47
C ASN A 319 54.49 35.88 -22.68
N ARG A 320 54.72 34.90 -21.81
CA ARG A 320 54.02 33.61 -21.85
C ARG A 320 52.90 33.59 -20.85
N LEU A 321 51.78 32.97 -21.25
CA LEU A 321 50.63 32.83 -20.36
C LEU A 321 50.97 32.00 -19.11
N ALA A 322 51.95 31.09 -19.22
CA ALA A 322 52.42 30.25 -18.13
C ALA A 322 53.07 31.05 -16.98
N ASP A 323 53.61 32.24 -17.28
CA ASP A 323 54.30 33.10 -16.31
C ASP A 323 53.36 34.18 -15.74
N ALA A 324 52.06 34.10 -16.02
CA ALA A 324 51.08 35.08 -15.57
C ALA A 324 50.90 35.05 -14.05
N THR A 325 50.71 36.22 -13.43
CA THR A 325 50.54 36.33 -11.97
C THR A 325 49.21 35.76 -11.48
N THR A 326 48.18 35.74 -12.32
CA THR A 326 46.91 35.07 -12.00
C THR A 326 47.05 33.55 -12.17
N PRO A 327 46.79 32.74 -11.11
CA PRO A 327 47.03 31.30 -11.13
C PRO A 327 46.32 30.54 -12.27
N VAL A 328 45.09 30.91 -12.61
CA VAL A 328 44.35 30.24 -13.69
C VAL A 328 44.95 30.51 -15.07
N PHE A 329 45.52 31.71 -15.31
CA PHE A 329 46.23 31.98 -16.55
C PHE A 329 47.52 31.17 -16.63
N ALA A 330 48.32 31.15 -15.55
CA ALA A 330 49.52 30.31 -15.47
C ALA A 330 49.20 28.84 -15.82
N ARG A 331 48.14 28.29 -15.20
CA ARG A 331 47.73 26.91 -15.45
C ARG A 331 47.25 26.65 -16.88
N ILE A 332 46.52 27.58 -17.48
CA ILE A 332 46.13 27.49 -18.90
C ILE A 332 47.38 27.54 -19.78
N GLY A 333 48.34 28.40 -19.45
CA GLY A 333 49.61 28.53 -20.16
C GLY A 333 50.46 27.26 -20.12
N GLU A 334 50.59 26.62 -18.96
CA GLU A 334 51.28 25.33 -18.80
C GLU A 334 50.67 24.23 -19.68
N GLN A 335 49.34 24.17 -19.75
CA GLN A 335 48.62 23.16 -20.52
C GLN A 335 48.32 23.57 -21.96
N PHE A 336 48.66 24.80 -22.36
CA PHE A 336 48.30 25.37 -23.65
C PHE A 336 48.70 24.50 -24.85
N PRO A 337 49.91 23.90 -24.91
CA PRO A 337 50.27 23.02 -26.03
C PRO A 337 49.35 21.80 -26.16
N ALA A 338 48.99 21.18 -25.03
CA ALA A 338 48.08 20.03 -25.00
C ALA A 338 46.65 20.45 -25.37
N LEU A 339 46.15 21.55 -24.80
CA LEU A 339 44.83 22.10 -25.12
C LEU A 339 44.71 22.47 -26.61
N ARG A 340 45.76 23.07 -27.18
CA ARG A 340 45.82 23.40 -28.61
C ARG A 340 45.84 22.15 -29.49
N GLN A 341 46.51 21.09 -29.07
CA GLN A 341 46.54 19.82 -29.80
C GLN A 341 45.20 19.09 -29.76
N SER A 342 44.52 19.12 -28.60
CA SER A 342 43.17 18.56 -28.43
C SER A 342 42.09 19.35 -29.18
N LEU A 343 42.30 20.65 -29.38
CA LEU A 343 41.55 21.48 -30.31
C LEU A 343 41.94 21.08 -31.75
N GLY A 344 41.32 20.02 -32.27
CA GLY A 344 41.65 19.40 -33.56
C GLY A 344 41.67 20.39 -34.74
N TYR A 345 42.25 19.98 -35.87
CA TYR A 345 42.52 20.87 -37.02
C TYR A 345 41.24 21.49 -37.67
N GLY A 346 40.04 21.02 -37.31
CA GLY A 346 38.76 21.59 -37.75
C GLY A 346 37.85 22.13 -36.63
N ASP A 347 38.19 21.91 -35.36
CA ASP A 347 37.37 22.37 -34.25
C ASP A 347 37.63 23.84 -33.93
N GLN A 348 36.55 24.62 -33.85
CA GLN A 348 36.62 26.06 -33.52
C GLN A 348 36.73 26.31 -32.02
N LEU A 349 36.44 25.30 -31.19
CA LEU A 349 36.35 25.46 -29.74
C LEU A 349 36.64 24.14 -29.00
N LEU A 350 37.39 24.25 -27.91
CA LEU A 350 37.58 23.20 -26.92
C LEU A 350 37.06 23.71 -25.58
N THR A 351 36.32 22.89 -24.84
CA THR A 351 35.96 23.16 -23.44
C THR A 351 36.52 22.08 -22.54
N THR A 352 37.15 22.45 -21.43
CA THR A 352 37.74 21.54 -20.45
C THR A 352 37.58 22.09 -19.04
N THR A 353 37.84 21.25 -18.04
CA THR A 353 37.90 21.65 -16.64
C THR A 353 39.32 21.60 -16.13
N LEU A 354 39.76 22.68 -15.47
CA LEU A 354 41.04 22.74 -14.79
C LEU A 354 40.82 22.93 -13.29
N ARG A 355 41.70 22.34 -12.48
CA ARG A 355 41.78 22.65 -11.05
C ARG A 355 42.99 23.53 -10.79
N VAL A 356 42.75 24.62 -10.06
CA VAL A 356 43.75 25.64 -9.70
C VAL A 356 43.52 25.98 -8.23
N ASP A 357 44.55 25.81 -7.39
CA ASP A 357 44.50 26.10 -5.95
C ASP A 357 43.30 25.48 -5.20
N GLY A 358 42.88 24.27 -5.63
CA GLY A 358 41.73 23.56 -5.06
C GLY A 358 40.38 23.94 -5.68
N GLU A 359 40.28 25.07 -6.37
CA GLU A 359 39.10 25.54 -7.08
C GLU A 359 38.99 24.94 -8.49
N GLY A 360 37.75 24.66 -8.93
CA GLY A 360 37.45 24.22 -10.29
C GLY A 360 37.21 25.40 -11.21
N TRP A 361 37.78 25.36 -12.41
CA TRP A 361 37.62 26.35 -13.46
C TRP A 361 37.15 25.68 -14.75
N GLU A 362 36.07 26.19 -15.31
CA GLU A 362 35.60 25.84 -16.65
C GLU A 362 36.34 26.70 -17.65
N VAL A 363 37.11 26.06 -18.53
CA VAL A 363 37.99 26.71 -19.49
C VAL A 363 37.52 26.41 -20.90
N ALA A 364 37.30 27.46 -21.68
CA ALA A 364 37.04 27.37 -23.11
C ALA A 364 38.22 27.98 -23.88
N LEU A 365 38.72 27.25 -24.86
CA LEU A 365 39.75 27.70 -25.79
C LEU A 365 39.13 27.78 -27.19
N ALA A 366 38.87 29.00 -27.66
CA ALA A 366 38.37 29.25 -29.00
C ALA A 366 39.51 29.63 -29.93
N ARG A 367 39.46 29.16 -31.18
CA ARG A 367 40.23 29.77 -32.26
C ARG A 367 39.68 31.17 -32.47
N ALA A 368 40.46 32.18 -32.12
CA ALA A 368 40.06 33.56 -32.17
C ALA A 368 40.72 34.28 -33.35
N VAL A 369 40.27 35.51 -33.59
CA VAL A 369 40.82 36.53 -34.50
C VAL A 369 42.01 36.03 -35.32
N GLN A 370 41.75 35.66 -36.57
CA GLN A 370 42.81 35.37 -37.51
C GLN A 370 43.45 36.69 -37.94
N VAL A 371 44.56 37.05 -37.30
CA VAL A 371 45.38 38.17 -37.76
C VAL A 371 46.27 37.65 -38.90
N ASP A 372 45.62 37.48 -40.05
CA ASP A 372 46.23 36.95 -41.26
C ASP A 372 46.75 35.49 -41.17
N GLN A 373 48.01 35.19 -41.47
CA GLN A 373 48.61 33.85 -41.34
C GLN A 373 48.89 33.44 -39.88
N THR A 374 48.76 34.35 -38.91
CA THR A 374 48.99 34.03 -37.49
C THR A 374 47.69 33.73 -36.75
N GLN A 375 47.54 32.47 -36.33
CA GLN A 375 46.39 32.01 -35.56
C GLN A 375 46.49 32.45 -34.10
N THR A 376 45.50 33.21 -33.61
CA THR A 376 45.36 33.49 -32.18
C THR A 376 44.27 32.63 -31.55
N TYR A 377 44.29 32.56 -30.22
CA TYR A 377 43.38 31.77 -29.41
C TYR A 377 42.83 32.63 -28.27
N LEU A 378 41.51 32.61 -28.11
CA LEU A 378 40.82 33.25 -26.98
C LEU A 378 40.58 32.18 -25.92
N ALA A 379 41.29 32.30 -24.81
CA ALA A 379 41.06 31.49 -23.62
C ALA A 379 40.09 32.24 -22.69
N ILE A 380 39.04 31.55 -22.27
CA ILE A 380 38.01 32.03 -21.34
C ILE A 380 37.99 31.07 -20.17
N ALA A 381 38.16 31.58 -18.95
CA ALA A 381 38.06 30.79 -17.75
C ALA A 381 37.04 31.39 -16.79
N ILE A 382 36.13 30.55 -16.31
CA ILE A 382 35.07 30.93 -15.37
C ILE A 382 35.10 29.95 -14.20
N PRO A 383 35.04 30.41 -12.93
CA PRO A 383 34.96 29.50 -11.80
C PRO A 383 33.72 28.60 -11.89
N THR A 384 33.91 27.30 -11.65
CA THR A 384 32.81 26.32 -11.62
C THR A 384 31.72 26.76 -10.63
N GLU A 385 32.07 27.32 -9.49
CA GLU A 385 31.10 27.83 -8.51
C GLU A 385 30.14 28.89 -9.08
N GLN A 386 30.62 29.80 -9.93
CA GLN A 386 29.80 30.87 -10.53
C GLN A 386 28.92 30.32 -11.66
N LEU A 387 29.45 29.39 -12.46
CA LEU A 387 28.72 28.80 -13.56
C LEU A 387 27.60 27.85 -13.07
N PHE A 388 27.81 27.18 -11.93
CA PHE A 388 26.89 26.21 -11.34
C PHE A 388 26.06 26.76 -10.16
N ALA A 389 26.17 28.05 -9.81
CA ALA A 389 25.47 28.64 -8.66
C ALA A 389 23.94 28.45 -8.71
N GLY A 390 23.33 28.59 -9.90
CA GLY A 390 21.90 28.33 -10.09
C GLY A 390 21.53 26.85 -9.97
N ALA A 391 22.42 25.96 -10.44
CA ALA A 391 22.22 24.51 -10.37
C ALA A 391 22.30 23.97 -8.95
N ARG A 392 23.21 24.49 -8.10
CA ARG A 392 23.27 24.11 -6.68
C ARG A 392 22.00 24.43 -5.93
N ARG A 393 21.39 25.60 -6.17
CA ARG A 393 20.09 25.95 -5.57
C ARG A 393 18.99 24.97 -6.02
N LEU A 394 18.98 24.59 -7.29
CA LEU A 394 18.03 23.61 -7.81
C LEU A 394 18.23 22.24 -7.13
N GLN A 395 19.48 21.80 -6.97
CA GLN A 395 19.83 20.55 -6.28
C GLN A 395 19.43 20.59 -4.79
N GLN A 396 19.74 21.68 -4.07
CA GLN A 396 19.37 21.84 -2.67
C GLN A 396 17.85 21.83 -2.48
N THR A 397 17.12 22.53 -3.36
CA THR A 397 15.66 22.56 -3.33
C THR A 397 15.10 21.16 -3.59
N ALA A 398 15.59 20.44 -4.60
CA ALA A 398 15.15 19.08 -4.90
C ALA A 398 15.39 18.10 -3.74
N VAL A 399 16.57 18.17 -3.10
CA VAL A 399 16.89 17.33 -1.92
C VAL A 399 15.99 17.69 -0.74
N LEU A 400 15.78 18.99 -0.47
CA LEU A 400 14.89 19.45 0.59
C LEU A 400 13.43 19.02 0.35
N THR A 401 12.93 19.17 -0.87
CA THR A 401 11.58 18.74 -1.26
C THR A 401 11.44 17.22 -1.11
N ALA A 402 12.41 16.42 -1.56
CA ALA A 402 12.38 14.97 -1.39
C ALA A 402 12.38 14.56 0.10
N PHE A 403 13.19 15.23 0.92
CA PHE A 403 13.22 15.02 2.36
C PHE A 403 11.86 15.36 3.01
N LEU A 404 11.26 16.50 2.67
CA LEU A 404 9.95 16.91 3.18
C LEU A 404 8.84 15.93 2.76
N VAL A 405 8.85 15.46 1.51
CA VAL A 405 7.90 14.44 1.03
C VAL A 405 8.03 13.15 1.82
N LEU A 406 9.25 12.66 2.07
CA LEU A 406 9.49 11.47 2.88
C LEU A 406 9.07 11.66 4.35
N LEU A 407 9.31 12.84 4.91
CA LEU A 407 8.93 13.21 6.26
C LEU A 407 7.40 13.25 6.44
N VAL A 408 6.64 13.64 5.43
CA VAL A 408 5.16 13.63 5.44
C VAL A 408 4.59 12.24 5.11
N ALA A 409 5.22 11.50 4.18
CA ALA A 409 4.75 10.18 3.78
C ALA A 409 4.87 9.16 4.93
N SER A 410 5.90 9.25 5.75
CA SER A 410 6.14 8.32 6.87
C SER A 410 4.99 8.31 7.92
N PRO A 411 4.56 9.44 8.50
CA PRO A 411 3.42 9.46 9.41
C PRO A 411 2.10 9.12 8.72
N LEU A 412 1.95 9.43 7.42
CA LEU A 412 0.76 9.06 6.65
C LEU A 412 0.63 7.53 6.51
N VAL A 413 1.72 6.84 6.15
CA VAL A 413 1.78 5.37 6.08
C VAL A 413 1.45 4.77 7.45
N TRP A 414 2.02 5.31 8.52
CA TRP A 414 1.74 4.86 9.88
C TRP A 414 0.26 5.05 10.27
N LEU A 415 -0.35 6.18 9.90
CA LEU A 415 -1.75 6.46 10.16
C LEU A 415 -2.67 5.48 9.43
N ILE A 416 -2.44 5.25 8.13
CA ILE A 416 -3.22 4.31 7.31
C ILE A 416 -3.07 2.88 7.86
N ALA A 417 -1.84 2.45 8.19
CA ALA A 417 -1.59 1.14 8.80
C ALA A 417 -2.35 0.97 10.12
N ARG A 418 -2.45 2.04 10.94
CA ARG A 418 -3.19 2.03 12.20
C ARG A 418 -4.70 1.95 11.99
N LEU A 419 -5.25 2.62 10.98
CA LEU A 419 -6.68 2.56 10.62
C LEU A 419 -7.10 1.14 10.25
N VAL A 420 -6.39 0.52 9.30
CA VAL A 420 -6.69 -0.85 8.83
C VAL A 420 -6.54 -1.87 9.96
N THR A 421 -5.44 -1.79 10.72
CA THR A 421 -5.21 -2.73 11.83
C THR A 421 -6.28 -2.64 12.91
N ARG A 422 -6.79 -1.43 13.21
CA ARG A 422 -7.82 -1.25 14.24
C ARG A 422 -9.11 -1.98 13.88
N GLN A 423 -9.51 -1.94 12.61
CA GLN A 423 -10.72 -2.63 12.14
C GLN A 423 -10.55 -4.15 12.17
N LEU A 424 -9.42 -4.67 11.68
CA LEU A 424 -9.11 -6.11 11.75
C LEU A 424 -9.06 -6.63 13.20
N ARG A 425 -8.54 -5.83 14.14
CA ARG A 425 -8.49 -6.21 15.55
C ARG A 425 -9.88 -6.28 16.18
N ARG A 426 -10.81 -5.39 15.80
CA ARG A 426 -12.22 -5.48 16.25
C ARG A 426 -12.88 -6.74 15.72
N LEU A 427 -12.68 -7.05 14.45
CA LEU A 427 -13.21 -8.28 13.86
C LEU A 427 -12.61 -9.53 14.52
N ALA A 428 -11.33 -9.52 14.85
CA ALA A 428 -10.69 -10.60 15.60
C ALA A 428 -11.26 -10.77 17.02
N LEU A 429 -11.66 -9.67 17.68
CA LEU A 429 -12.35 -9.73 18.98
C LEU A 429 -13.76 -10.30 18.82
N GLU A 430 -14.51 -9.94 17.78
CA GLU A 430 -15.81 -10.57 17.50
C GLU A 430 -15.68 -12.06 17.21
N ALA A 431 -14.65 -12.48 16.46
CA ALA A 431 -14.36 -13.90 16.25
C ALA A 431 -14.06 -14.63 17.56
N GLN A 432 -13.40 -13.96 18.51
CA GLN A 432 -13.14 -14.51 19.84
C GLN A 432 -14.41 -14.61 20.70
N ALA A 433 -15.36 -13.66 20.57
CA ALA A 433 -16.68 -13.76 21.21
C ALA A 433 -17.47 -14.97 20.67
N VAL A 434 -17.45 -15.19 19.35
CA VAL A 434 -18.03 -16.39 18.74
C VAL A 434 -17.38 -17.68 19.25
N GLN A 435 -16.05 -17.70 19.44
CA GLN A 435 -15.34 -18.84 20.04
C GLN A 435 -15.82 -19.12 21.47
N ASN A 436 -16.25 -18.09 22.20
CA ASN A 436 -16.79 -18.21 23.56
C ASN A 436 -18.32 -18.45 23.59
N PHE A 437 -18.95 -18.74 22.45
CA PHE A 437 -20.40 -18.92 22.30
C PHE A 437 -21.25 -17.68 22.66
N GLU A 438 -20.65 -16.49 22.62
CA GLU A 438 -21.34 -15.21 22.86
C GLU A 438 -21.88 -14.66 21.54
N PHE A 439 -23.10 -15.04 21.19
CA PHE A 439 -23.69 -14.64 19.91
C PHE A 439 -24.44 -13.31 19.96
N ASP A 440 -24.83 -12.80 21.13
CA ASP A 440 -25.73 -11.64 21.31
C ASP A 440 -25.06 -10.26 21.21
N ALA A 441 -23.74 -10.22 21.04
CA ALA A 441 -23.02 -8.97 20.93
C ALA A 441 -23.48 -8.16 19.69
N PRO A 442 -23.76 -6.85 19.85
CA PRO A 442 -24.14 -5.98 18.74
C PRO A 442 -22.99 -5.86 17.73
N ARG A 443 -23.33 -5.61 16.47
CA ARG A 443 -22.37 -5.37 15.39
C ARG A 443 -21.45 -4.21 15.73
N THR A 444 -20.13 -4.43 15.73
CA THR A 444 -19.15 -3.38 16.12
C THR A 444 -18.25 -2.89 14.98
N VAL A 445 -18.34 -3.52 13.80
CA VAL A 445 -17.47 -3.22 12.65
C VAL A 445 -18.30 -2.73 11.47
N GLU A 446 -18.15 -1.44 11.20
CA GLU A 446 -18.41 -0.81 9.89
C GLU A 446 -17.05 -0.49 9.28
N SER A 447 -16.76 -1.07 8.12
CA SER A 447 -15.49 -0.85 7.42
C SER A 447 -15.68 -0.02 6.15
N VAL A 448 -14.72 0.86 5.89
CA VAL A 448 -14.58 1.57 4.61
C VAL A 448 -13.95 0.67 3.55
N VAL A 449 -13.27 -0.40 3.98
CA VAL A 449 -12.61 -1.37 3.10
C VAL A 449 -13.63 -2.46 2.76
N THR A 450 -13.99 -2.56 1.49
CA THR A 450 -15.03 -3.46 1.00
C THR A 450 -14.81 -4.90 1.45
N GLU A 451 -13.57 -5.40 1.39
CA GLU A 451 -13.23 -6.76 1.79
C GLU A 451 -13.43 -7.02 3.29
N ILE A 452 -13.18 -6.01 4.14
CA ILE A 452 -13.41 -6.12 5.59
C ILE A 452 -14.90 -6.04 5.89
N GLU A 453 -15.66 -5.22 5.15
CA GLU A 453 -17.11 -5.07 5.28
C GLU A 453 -17.86 -6.33 4.85
N GLU A 454 -17.46 -6.97 3.75
CA GLU A 454 -17.99 -8.26 3.30
C GLU A 454 -17.75 -9.35 4.35
N LEU A 455 -16.55 -9.37 4.95
CA LEU A 455 -16.21 -10.33 6.00
C LEU A 455 -17.02 -10.08 7.28
N ALA A 456 -17.19 -8.82 7.70
CA ALA A 456 -18.02 -8.46 8.84
C ALA A 456 -19.50 -8.85 8.63
N THR A 457 -20.04 -8.58 7.43
CA THR A 457 -21.42 -8.93 7.06
C THR A 457 -21.63 -10.44 7.08
N SER A 458 -20.67 -11.21 6.56
CA SER A 458 -20.71 -12.67 6.59
C SER A 458 -20.66 -13.23 8.01
N PHE A 459 -19.85 -12.63 8.89
CA PHE A 459 -19.78 -12.99 10.31
C PHE A 459 -21.10 -12.74 11.04
N GLU A 460 -21.77 -11.63 10.76
CA GLU A 460 -23.10 -11.32 11.32
C GLU A 460 -24.18 -12.31 10.86
N ALA A 461 -24.18 -12.63 9.57
CA ALA A 461 -25.11 -13.63 9.02
C ALA A 461 -24.93 -15.00 9.70
N MET A 462 -23.67 -15.40 9.97
CA MET A 462 -23.34 -16.62 10.70
C MET A 462 -23.84 -16.55 12.16
N LYS A 463 -23.52 -15.49 12.92
CA LYS A 463 -23.98 -15.29 14.31
C LYS A 463 -25.52 -15.40 14.41
N GLY A 464 -26.23 -14.71 13.52
CA GLY A 464 -27.68 -14.75 13.47
C GLY A 464 -28.25 -16.14 13.13
N THR A 465 -27.56 -16.93 12.31
CA THR A 465 -27.98 -18.30 11.97
C THR A 465 -27.79 -19.26 13.15
N ILE A 466 -26.65 -19.18 13.84
CA ILE A 466 -26.36 -20.02 15.01
C ILE A 466 -27.33 -19.69 16.15
N ARG A 467 -27.56 -18.39 16.44
CA ARG A 467 -28.51 -17.96 17.48
C ARG A 467 -29.92 -18.49 17.22
N ARG A 468 -30.40 -18.38 15.98
CA ARG A 468 -31.70 -18.94 15.58
C ARG A 468 -31.75 -20.45 15.78
N PHE A 469 -30.75 -21.19 15.30
CA PHE A 469 -30.70 -22.64 15.46
C PHE A 469 -30.75 -23.09 16.94
N LEU A 470 -29.97 -22.45 17.80
CA LEU A 470 -29.93 -22.75 19.24
C LEU A 470 -31.24 -22.40 19.93
N GLY A 471 -31.81 -21.22 19.64
CA GLY A 471 -33.07 -20.77 20.24
C GLY A 471 -34.23 -21.73 19.93
N VAL A 472 -34.32 -22.18 18.68
CA VAL A 472 -35.38 -23.10 18.26
C VAL A 472 -35.19 -24.50 18.85
N SER A 473 -33.96 -25.01 18.84
CA SER A 473 -33.65 -26.31 19.45
C SER A 473 -33.99 -26.33 20.94
N ALA A 474 -33.70 -25.25 21.66
CA ALA A 474 -34.05 -25.11 23.07
C ALA A 474 -35.57 -25.02 23.29
N ALA A 475 -36.28 -24.25 22.46
CA ALA A 475 -37.74 -24.10 22.54
C ALA A 475 -38.48 -25.43 22.32
N ILE A 476 -38.01 -26.25 21.38
CA ILE A 476 -38.58 -27.56 21.07
C ILE A 476 -38.26 -28.58 22.18
N ALA A 477 -37.02 -28.59 22.69
CA ALA A 477 -36.63 -29.52 23.76
C ALA A 477 -37.39 -29.28 25.07
N ALA A 478 -37.76 -28.03 25.35
CA ALA A 478 -38.45 -27.65 26.58
C ALA A 478 -39.94 -28.02 26.63
N GLU A 479 -40.58 -28.38 25.50
CA GLU A 479 -42.02 -28.69 25.47
C GLU A 479 -42.29 -30.13 25.93
N PRO A 480 -43.00 -30.34 27.06
CA PRO A 480 -43.21 -31.67 27.62
C PRO A 480 -44.34 -32.44 26.94
N ASP A 481 -45.37 -31.74 26.48
CA ASP A 481 -46.59 -32.31 25.91
C ASP A 481 -46.44 -32.59 24.41
N PHE A 482 -46.89 -33.77 23.98
CA PHE A 482 -46.70 -34.22 22.59
C PHE A 482 -47.52 -33.38 21.61
N GLU A 483 -48.78 -33.07 21.92
CA GLU A 483 -49.64 -32.30 21.02
C GLU A 483 -49.14 -30.86 20.88
N ARG A 484 -48.75 -30.22 21.98
CA ARG A 484 -48.11 -28.90 21.97
C ARG A 484 -46.76 -28.90 21.27
N LEU A 485 -45.99 -29.99 21.37
CA LEU A 485 -44.73 -30.14 20.66
C LEU A 485 -44.95 -30.14 19.15
N LEU A 486 -45.94 -30.86 18.63
CA LEU A 486 -46.28 -30.87 17.19
C LEU A 486 -46.60 -29.46 16.70
N VAL A 487 -47.43 -28.75 17.47
CA VAL A 487 -47.80 -27.34 17.25
C VAL A 487 -46.56 -26.45 17.21
N ARG A 488 -45.69 -26.56 18.21
CA ARG A 488 -44.49 -25.73 18.36
C ARG A 488 -43.43 -26.01 17.29
N VAL A 489 -43.20 -27.29 16.97
CA VAL A 489 -42.30 -27.73 15.89
C VAL A 489 -42.73 -27.13 14.55
N LEU A 490 -44.02 -27.16 14.26
CA LEU A 490 -44.56 -26.66 13.00
C LEU A 490 -44.47 -25.13 12.93
N ASP A 491 -44.83 -24.42 14.00
CA ASP A 491 -44.69 -22.96 14.08
C ASP A 491 -43.26 -22.52 13.91
N GLU A 492 -42.34 -23.14 14.64
CA GLU A 492 -40.92 -22.80 14.55
C GLU A 492 -40.39 -23.09 13.14
N SER A 493 -40.83 -24.19 12.53
CA SER A 493 -40.49 -24.53 11.15
C SER A 493 -40.99 -23.48 10.16
N ILE A 494 -42.22 -22.98 10.32
CA ILE A 494 -42.82 -21.93 9.48
C ILE A 494 -42.09 -20.60 9.69
N ALA A 495 -41.90 -20.17 10.94
CA ALA A 495 -41.27 -18.90 11.30
C ALA A 495 -39.81 -18.83 10.83
N ASN A 496 -39.01 -19.87 11.09
CA ASN A 496 -37.58 -19.87 10.77
C ASN A 496 -37.32 -20.06 9.26
N SER A 497 -38.19 -20.78 8.55
CA SER A 497 -38.10 -20.88 7.09
C SER A 497 -38.70 -19.68 6.37
N ARG A 498 -39.53 -18.85 7.04
CA ARG A 498 -40.40 -17.83 6.43
C ARG A 498 -41.38 -18.45 5.43
N ALA A 499 -41.93 -19.61 5.76
CA ALA A 499 -43.01 -20.22 5.00
C ALA A 499 -44.32 -19.43 5.17
N GLN A 500 -45.24 -19.58 4.23
CA GLN A 500 -46.61 -19.05 4.37
C GLN A 500 -47.49 -19.96 5.22
N GLY A 501 -47.06 -21.20 5.40
CA GLY A 501 -47.66 -22.18 6.28
C GLY A 501 -46.96 -23.53 6.12
N GLY A 502 -47.42 -24.49 6.90
CA GLY A 502 -46.86 -25.82 6.95
C GLY A 502 -47.88 -26.87 7.33
N ALA A 503 -47.57 -28.11 6.96
CA ALA A 503 -48.30 -29.30 7.36
C ALA A 503 -47.33 -30.34 7.93
N LEU A 504 -47.74 -30.99 9.01
CA LEU A 504 -47.05 -32.10 9.62
C LEU A 504 -47.85 -33.38 9.39
N PHE A 505 -47.22 -34.36 8.77
CA PHE A 505 -47.76 -35.69 8.57
C PHE A 505 -47.03 -36.67 9.49
N LEU A 506 -47.76 -37.55 10.17
CA LEU A 506 -47.20 -38.58 11.05
C LEU A 506 -47.61 -39.97 10.59
N ASN A 507 -46.80 -40.95 10.96
CA ASN A 507 -47.07 -42.37 10.78
C ASN A 507 -47.61 -42.93 12.09
N LEU A 508 -48.93 -43.02 12.22
CA LEU A 508 -49.62 -43.42 13.47
C LEU A 508 -50.01 -44.90 13.49
N ASP A 509 -50.32 -45.50 12.34
CA ASP A 509 -50.88 -46.85 12.21
C ASP A 509 -49.96 -47.79 11.39
N ASP A 510 -49.10 -48.53 12.07
CA ASP A 510 -48.50 -49.80 11.61
C ASP A 510 -47.80 -49.75 10.23
N ASP A 511 -47.16 -48.61 9.95
CA ASP A 511 -46.17 -48.40 8.87
C ASP A 511 -46.71 -48.38 7.43
N LYS A 512 -48.01 -48.13 7.23
CA LYS A 512 -48.66 -48.21 5.90
C LYS A 512 -48.96 -46.86 5.24
N GLN A 513 -49.33 -45.84 6.00
CA GLN A 513 -49.74 -44.53 5.47
C GLN A 513 -49.26 -43.37 6.36
N LEU A 514 -49.14 -42.19 5.76
CA LEU A 514 -48.89 -40.92 6.44
C LEU A 514 -50.20 -40.15 6.53
N ASP A 515 -50.62 -39.93 7.77
CA ASP A 515 -51.81 -39.16 8.10
C ASP A 515 -51.43 -37.70 8.33
N PRO A 516 -52.20 -36.74 7.79
CA PRO A 516 -52.00 -35.35 8.13
C PRO A 516 -52.43 -35.16 9.58
N GLU A 517 -51.52 -34.72 10.44
CA GLU A 517 -51.80 -34.51 11.86
C GLU A 517 -52.14 -33.05 12.13
N LEU A 518 -51.38 -32.14 11.51
CA LEU A 518 -51.47 -30.73 11.82
C LEU A 518 -51.24 -29.87 10.57
N LEU A 519 -52.10 -28.88 10.37
CA LEU A 519 -52.00 -27.90 9.27
C LEU A 519 -52.10 -26.49 9.86
N ARG A 520 -51.12 -25.63 9.56
CA ARG A 520 -51.06 -24.27 10.12
C ARG A 520 -50.61 -23.23 9.12
N ASN A 521 -51.12 -22.01 9.26
CA ASN A 521 -50.70 -20.85 8.47
C ASN A 521 -49.59 -20.05 9.19
N ALA A 522 -49.01 -19.06 8.51
CA ALA A 522 -47.98 -18.18 9.08
C ALA A 522 -48.48 -17.27 10.23
N ALA A 523 -49.79 -17.14 10.44
CA ALA A 523 -50.37 -16.42 11.57
C ALA A 523 -50.47 -17.31 12.84
N GLY A 524 -50.12 -18.60 12.74
CA GLY A 524 -50.24 -19.56 13.84
C GLY A 524 -51.65 -20.12 14.00
N GLU A 525 -52.56 -19.92 13.05
CA GLU A 525 -53.90 -20.50 13.12
C GLU A 525 -53.88 -21.94 12.62
N THR A 526 -54.55 -22.83 13.35
CA THR A 526 -54.78 -24.21 12.91
C THR A 526 -55.89 -24.23 11.87
N LEU A 527 -55.57 -24.74 10.69
CA LEU A 527 -56.51 -24.85 9.57
C LEU A 527 -57.26 -26.19 9.64
N PRO A 528 -58.49 -26.27 9.09
CA PRO A 528 -59.21 -27.54 8.97
C PRO A 528 -58.37 -28.56 8.21
N ASN A 529 -58.28 -29.78 8.73
CA ASN A 529 -57.45 -30.82 8.15
C ASN A 529 -58.12 -31.44 6.92
N THR A 530 -58.04 -30.74 5.78
CA THR A 530 -58.58 -31.17 4.48
C THR A 530 -57.55 -31.95 3.65
N LEU A 531 -56.36 -32.19 4.20
CA LEU A 531 -55.27 -32.81 3.46
C LEU A 531 -55.51 -34.32 3.25
N PRO A 532 -55.01 -34.88 2.13
CA PRO A 532 -55.17 -36.28 1.83
C PRO A 532 -54.11 -37.13 2.56
N ARG A 533 -54.47 -38.38 2.86
CA ARG A 533 -53.53 -39.40 3.36
C ARG A 533 -52.61 -39.88 2.24
N PHE A 534 -51.36 -40.17 2.56
CA PHE A 534 -50.34 -40.60 1.59
C PHE A 534 -49.81 -42.01 1.89
N PRO A 535 -49.82 -42.96 0.93
CA PRO A 535 -49.16 -44.25 1.12
C PRO A 535 -47.65 -44.09 1.35
N LEU A 536 -47.07 -44.79 2.33
CA LEU A 536 -45.64 -44.69 2.63
C LEU A 536 -44.76 -45.05 1.43
N ALA A 537 -45.18 -46.01 0.62
CA ALA A 537 -44.44 -46.46 -0.58
C ALA A 537 -44.25 -45.33 -1.61
N ASP A 538 -45.25 -44.45 -1.77
CA ASP A 538 -45.18 -43.34 -2.73
C ASP A 538 -44.20 -42.27 -2.24
N ILE A 539 -44.19 -42.00 -0.94
CA ILE A 539 -43.27 -41.04 -0.32
C ILE A 539 -41.84 -41.59 -0.29
N ARG A 540 -41.64 -42.88 0.04
CA ARG A 540 -40.31 -43.52 -0.02
C ARG A 540 -39.71 -43.46 -1.44
N ARG A 541 -40.51 -43.62 -2.49
CA ARG A 541 -40.04 -43.47 -3.90
C ARG A 541 -39.63 -42.03 -4.24
N LEU A 542 -40.35 -41.04 -3.74
CA LEU A 542 -39.98 -39.62 -3.85
C LEU A 542 -38.65 -39.30 -3.14
N LEU A 543 -38.36 -39.98 -2.03
CA LEU A 543 -37.14 -39.79 -1.23
C LEU A 543 -35.90 -40.52 -1.78
N VAL A 544 -36.06 -41.70 -2.38
CA VAL A 544 -34.95 -42.53 -2.90
C VAL A 544 -34.44 -42.06 -4.29
N GLY A 545 -35.23 -41.28 -5.02
CA GLY A 545 -34.97 -40.94 -6.42
C GLY A 545 -33.94 -39.84 -6.72
N LYS A 546 -33.28 -39.22 -5.74
CA LYS A 546 -32.35 -38.09 -5.99
C LYS A 546 -30.90 -38.42 -5.58
N ALA A 547 -30.02 -38.49 -6.58
CA ALA A 547 -28.59 -38.79 -6.47
C ALA A 547 -27.73 -37.74 -5.70
N SER A 548 -28.33 -36.75 -5.03
CA SER A 548 -27.61 -35.58 -4.50
C SER A 548 -27.32 -35.61 -3.00
N GLY A 549 -27.62 -36.71 -2.29
CA GLY A 549 -27.44 -36.80 -0.83
C GLY A 549 -28.32 -35.85 0.00
N ARG A 550 -29.22 -35.08 -0.63
CA ARG A 550 -30.22 -34.23 0.03
C ARG A 550 -31.51 -35.02 0.22
N ARG A 551 -31.99 -35.07 1.45
CA ARG A 551 -33.25 -35.68 1.88
C ARG A 551 -34.45 -34.75 1.65
N ALA A 552 -34.21 -33.44 1.57
CA ALA A 552 -35.24 -32.45 1.29
C ALA A 552 -35.69 -32.50 -0.18
N THR A 553 -37.00 -32.57 -0.41
CA THR A 553 -37.61 -32.52 -1.74
C THR A 553 -38.22 -31.14 -1.97
N THR A 554 -37.70 -30.42 -2.96
CA THR A 554 -38.29 -29.17 -3.44
C THR A 554 -39.12 -29.42 -4.69
N GLY A 555 -40.25 -28.71 -4.79
CA GLY A 555 -41.18 -28.83 -5.92
C GLY A 555 -42.18 -27.69 -5.95
N ARG A 556 -43.23 -27.83 -6.77
CA ARG A 556 -44.33 -26.87 -6.84
C ARG A 556 -45.65 -27.63 -6.76
N ILE A 557 -46.50 -27.25 -5.82
CA ILE A 557 -47.86 -27.77 -5.70
C ILE A 557 -48.61 -27.33 -6.94
N SER A 558 -48.99 -28.29 -7.80
CA SER A 558 -49.67 -28.00 -9.05
C SER A 558 -50.61 -29.13 -9.48
N ALA A 559 -51.69 -28.76 -10.16
CA ALA A 559 -52.66 -29.69 -10.74
C ALA A 559 -52.07 -30.58 -11.86
N GLU A 560 -50.93 -30.20 -12.43
CA GLU A 560 -50.20 -30.95 -13.47
C GLU A 560 -48.97 -31.71 -12.93
N GLY A 561 -48.72 -31.65 -11.62
CA GLY A 561 -47.55 -32.24 -10.99
C GLY A 561 -47.62 -33.75 -10.73
N SER A 562 -46.71 -34.22 -9.88
CA SER A 562 -46.70 -35.59 -9.35
C SER A 562 -48.02 -35.96 -8.65
N ALA A 563 -48.23 -37.27 -8.40
CA ALA A 563 -49.43 -37.74 -7.69
C ALA A 563 -49.63 -37.06 -6.32
N MET A 564 -48.54 -36.74 -5.62
CA MET A 564 -48.56 -35.98 -4.37
C MET A 564 -48.97 -34.52 -4.61
N GLU A 565 -48.36 -33.85 -5.59
CA GLU A 565 -48.62 -32.43 -5.89
C GLU A 565 -50.08 -32.20 -6.35
N ARG A 566 -50.64 -33.09 -7.16
CA ARG A 566 -52.05 -32.99 -7.60
C ARG A 566 -53.03 -33.14 -6.45
N ARG A 567 -52.75 -34.07 -5.53
CA ARG A 567 -53.55 -34.29 -4.31
C ARG A 567 -53.49 -33.08 -3.38
N LEU A 568 -52.31 -32.49 -3.20
CA LEU A 568 -52.13 -31.25 -2.42
C LEU A 568 -52.82 -30.05 -3.09
N ALA A 569 -52.69 -29.89 -4.41
CA ALA A 569 -53.32 -28.81 -5.17
C ALA A 569 -54.85 -28.83 -5.04
N GLY A 570 -55.46 -30.02 -5.13
CA GLY A 570 -56.90 -30.20 -4.93
C GLY A 570 -57.37 -29.93 -3.50
N ALA A 571 -56.61 -30.40 -2.50
CA ALA A 571 -56.97 -30.25 -1.09
C ALA A 571 -56.80 -28.82 -0.55
N MET A 572 -55.79 -28.10 -1.04
CA MET A 572 -55.48 -26.72 -0.61
C MET A 572 -56.10 -25.66 -1.53
N ALA A 573 -56.70 -26.05 -2.67
CA ALA A 573 -57.22 -25.15 -3.71
C ALA A 573 -56.19 -24.12 -4.19
N VAL A 574 -54.93 -24.55 -4.34
CA VAL A 574 -53.82 -23.70 -4.83
C VAL A 574 -53.15 -24.34 -6.03
N ASP A 575 -52.62 -23.51 -6.91
CA ASP A 575 -51.81 -23.95 -8.05
C ASP A 575 -50.50 -23.16 -8.11
N ASN A 576 -49.47 -23.82 -8.61
CA ASN A 576 -48.13 -23.27 -8.80
C ASN A 576 -47.48 -22.69 -7.52
N VAL A 577 -47.64 -23.34 -6.35
CA VAL A 577 -47.04 -22.86 -5.08
C VAL A 577 -45.75 -23.63 -4.76
N PRO A 578 -44.58 -22.96 -4.63
CA PRO A 578 -43.35 -23.64 -4.26
C PRO A 578 -43.40 -24.24 -2.85
N TYR A 579 -42.94 -25.48 -2.71
CA TYR A 579 -42.88 -26.18 -1.43
C TYR A 579 -41.53 -26.86 -1.20
N VAL A 580 -41.27 -27.14 0.08
CA VAL A 580 -40.20 -28.00 0.56
C VAL A 580 -40.83 -29.09 1.41
N SER A 581 -40.61 -30.34 1.05
CA SER A 581 -40.97 -31.53 1.83
C SER A 581 -39.71 -32.09 2.48
N LEU A 582 -39.79 -32.34 3.79
CA LEU A 582 -38.71 -32.79 4.64
C LEU A 582 -39.14 -34.11 5.30
N PRO A 583 -38.47 -35.24 5.01
CA PRO A 583 -38.75 -36.48 5.72
C PRO A 583 -38.28 -36.38 7.17
N LEU A 584 -39.13 -36.82 8.10
CA LEU A 584 -38.77 -36.97 9.50
C LEU A 584 -38.41 -38.43 9.71
N GLN A 585 -37.10 -38.72 9.75
CA GLN A 585 -36.58 -40.08 9.88
C GLN A 585 -36.02 -40.30 11.29
N SER A 586 -36.29 -41.47 11.85
CA SER A 586 -35.67 -41.95 13.08
C SER A 586 -34.17 -42.19 12.90
N ARG A 587 -33.47 -42.46 14.01
CA ARG A 587 -32.06 -42.87 13.96
C ARG A 587 -31.82 -44.21 13.25
N SER A 588 -32.81 -45.10 13.23
CA SER A 588 -32.78 -46.37 12.49
C SER A 588 -33.07 -46.22 11.00
N GLY A 589 -33.51 -45.03 10.55
CA GLY A 589 -33.89 -44.75 9.17
C GLY A 589 -35.37 -44.94 8.86
N ASP A 590 -36.19 -45.21 9.87
CA ASP A 590 -37.64 -45.37 9.73
C ASP A 590 -38.32 -44.01 9.55
N LEU A 591 -39.35 -43.95 8.70
CA LEU A 591 -40.06 -42.70 8.41
C LEU A 591 -41.14 -42.45 9.47
N LEU A 592 -40.84 -41.56 10.42
CA LEU A 592 -41.75 -41.12 11.47
C LEU A 592 -42.84 -40.20 10.93
N GLY A 593 -42.50 -39.42 9.90
CA GLY A 593 -43.40 -38.41 9.36
C GLY A 593 -42.83 -37.63 8.18
N MET A 594 -43.56 -36.61 7.75
CA MET A 594 -43.15 -35.66 6.73
C MET A 594 -43.56 -34.25 7.14
N LEU A 595 -42.62 -33.32 7.10
CA LEU A 595 -42.87 -31.89 7.27
C LEU A 595 -42.94 -31.22 5.90
N LEU A 596 -44.08 -30.65 5.56
CA LEU A 596 -44.33 -29.94 4.31
C LEU A 596 -44.44 -28.44 4.59
N LEU A 597 -43.65 -27.62 3.91
CA LEU A 597 -43.64 -26.16 4.06
C LEU A 597 -43.83 -25.51 2.68
N TRP A 598 -44.71 -24.53 2.57
CA TRP A 598 -44.94 -23.82 1.31
C TRP A 598 -44.64 -22.33 1.38
N PHE A 599 -44.25 -21.75 0.25
CA PHE A 599 -43.65 -20.43 0.18
C PHE A 599 -44.29 -19.57 -0.91
N ARG A 600 -44.22 -18.25 -0.75
CA ARG A 600 -44.56 -17.31 -1.84
C ARG A 600 -43.52 -17.32 -2.96
N VAL A 601 -42.26 -17.50 -2.60
CA VAL A 601 -41.08 -17.49 -3.48
C VAL A 601 -40.23 -18.71 -3.12
N PRO A 602 -39.68 -19.45 -4.11
CA PRO A 602 -38.85 -20.62 -3.81
C PRO A 602 -37.68 -20.26 -2.88
N PRO A 603 -37.46 -21.01 -1.79
CA PRO A 603 -36.38 -20.75 -0.85
C PRO A 603 -35.00 -21.01 -1.49
N SER A 604 -33.97 -20.29 -1.02
CA SER A 604 -32.59 -20.50 -1.47
C SER A 604 -32.04 -21.87 -1.03
N ASP A 605 -31.06 -22.39 -1.75
CA ASP A 605 -30.41 -23.67 -1.40
C ASP A 605 -29.87 -23.72 0.02
N GLN A 606 -29.29 -22.61 0.51
CA GLN A 606 -28.79 -22.51 1.89
C GLN A 606 -29.92 -22.64 2.91
N ARG A 607 -31.10 -22.10 2.60
CA ARG A 607 -32.28 -22.19 3.47
C ARG A 607 -32.87 -23.59 3.48
N VAL A 608 -32.92 -24.25 2.33
CA VAL A 608 -33.33 -25.66 2.24
C VAL A 608 -32.38 -26.55 3.04
N ALA A 609 -31.07 -26.33 2.94
CA ALA A 609 -30.08 -27.07 3.74
C ALA A 609 -30.23 -26.82 5.25
N PHE A 610 -30.54 -25.59 5.66
CA PHE A 610 -30.85 -25.28 7.06
C PHE A 610 -32.11 -26.01 7.55
N MET A 611 -33.18 -25.99 6.76
CA MET A 611 -34.44 -26.69 7.09
C MET A 611 -34.24 -28.21 7.19
N GLU A 612 -33.37 -28.78 6.35
CA GLU A 612 -32.99 -30.19 6.39
C GLU A 612 -32.16 -30.55 7.63
N ALA A 613 -31.20 -29.71 8.01
CA ALA A 613 -30.46 -29.88 9.26
C ALA A 613 -31.40 -29.80 10.47
N PHE A 614 -32.34 -28.87 10.43
CA PHE A 614 -33.34 -28.66 11.47
C PHE A 614 -34.36 -29.81 11.58
N SER A 615 -34.83 -30.34 10.46
CA SER A 615 -35.81 -31.45 10.45
C SER A 615 -35.25 -32.71 11.10
N SER A 616 -33.93 -32.92 11.07
CA SER A 616 -33.29 -34.02 11.80
C SER A 616 -33.40 -33.85 13.33
N THR A 617 -33.26 -32.62 13.84
CA THR A 617 -33.45 -32.32 15.27
C THR A 617 -34.91 -32.56 15.66
N VAL A 618 -35.84 -32.05 14.85
CA VAL A 618 -37.29 -32.26 15.02
C VAL A 618 -37.64 -33.75 15.06
N ALA A 619 -37.17 -34.53 14.07
CA ALA A 619 -37.44 -35.95 13.99
C ALA A 619 -36.96 -36.70 15.25
N THR A 620 -35.75 -36.37 15.74
CA THR A 620 -35.20 -36.98 16.96
C THR A 620 -36.03 -36.64 18.19
N THR A 621 -36.50 -35.39 18.32
CA THR A 621 -37.35 -34.99 19.46
C THR A 621 -38.71 -35.65 19.41
N LEU A 622 -39.33 -35.74 18.23
CA LEU A 622 -40.60 -36.44 18.03
C LEU A 622 -40.49 -37.93 18.34
N GLU A 623 -39.43 -38.60 17.85
CA GLU A 623 -39.12 -40.00 18.16
C GLU A 623 -39.05 -40.23 19.67
N THR A 624 -38.26 -39.41 20.35
CA THR A 624 -38.05 -39.51 21.80
C THR A 624 -39.38 -39.35 22.56
N ARG A 625 -40.23 -38.41 22.13
CA ARG A 625 -41.51 -38.12 22.80
C ARG A 625 -42.56 -39.18 22.52
N GLN A 626 -42.60 -39.71 21.31
CA GLN A 626 -43.43 -40.85 20.95
C GLN A 626 -43.06 -42.09 21.76
N LEU A 627 -41.76 -42.37 21.92
CA LEU A 627 -41.27 -43.47 22.77
C LEU A 627 -41.68 -43.29 24.24
N ILE A 628 -41.55 -42.07 24.80
CA ILE A 628 -41.98 -41.77 26.18
C ILE A 628 -43.49 -41.99 26.33
N ARG A 629 -44.31 -41.52 25.36
CA ARG A 629 -45.76 -41.71 25.37
C ARG A 629 -46.13 -43.20 25.33
N ALA A 630 -45.49 -43.97 24.47
CA ALA A 630 -45.68 -45.42 24.37
C ALA A 630 -45.28 -46.13 25.68
N GLN A 631 -44.18 -45.73 26.32
CA GLN A 631 -43.78 -46.26 27.62
C GLN A 631 -44.79 -45.94 28.72
N LYS A 632 -45.30 -44.70 28.80
CA LYS A 632 -46.34 -44.32 29.77
C LYS A 632 -47.64 -45.11 29.54
N ALA A 633 -48.06 -45.26 28.29
CA ALA A 633 -49.25 -46.06 27.95
C ALA A 633 -49.09 -47.53 28.36
N LEU A 634 -47.91 -48.12 28.10
CA LEU A 634 -47.59 -49.48 28.53
C LEU A 634 -47.60 -49.62 30.06
N PHE A 635 -47.01 -48.66 30.77
CA PHE A 635 -46.98 -48.64 32.23
C PHE A 635 -48.40 -48.52 32.83
N GLN A 636 -49.24 -47.65 32.27
CA GLN A 636 -50.64 -47.51 32.67
C GLN A 636 -51.43 -48.81 32.45
N ALA A 637 -51.28 -49.43 31.27
CA ALA A 637 -51.91 -50.73 30.98
C ALA A 637 -51.46 -51.82 31.95
N PHE A 638 -50.18 -51.80 32.37
CA PHE A 638 -49.65 -52.73 33.36
C PHE A 638 -50.24 -52.50 34.76
N ILE A 639 -50.38 -51.25 35.20
CA ILE A 639 -51.02 -50.90 36.48
C ILE A 639 -52.47 -51.40 36.48
N GLU A 640 -53.23 -51.12 35.42
CA GLU A 640 -54.62 -51.54 35.29
C GLU A 640 -54.77 -53.07 35.31
N LEU A 641 -53.83 -53.78 34.68
CA LEU A 641 -53.80 -55.25 34.69
C LEU A 641 -53.53 -55.82 36.09
N ILE A 642 -52.57 -55.26 36.83
CA ILE A 642 -52.27 -55.70 38.21
C ILE A 642 -53.48 -55.43 39.11
N ALA A 643 -54.01 -54.20 39.09
CA ALA A 643 -55.14 -53.81 39.92
C ALA A 643 -56.39 -54.65 39.60
N GLY A 644 -56.65 -54.90 38.32
CA GLY A 644 -57.73 -55.80 37.90
C GLY A 644 -57.55 -57.24 38.39
N SER A 645 -56.31 -57.72 38.44
CA SER A 645 -55.99 -59.06 38.95
C SER A 645 -56.12 -59.16 40.48
N ILE A 646 -55.86 -58.07 41.22
CA ILE A 646 -56.06 -57.98 42.67
C ILE A 646 -57.55 -58.04 43.02
N ASP A 647 -58.37 -57.24 42.32
CA ASP A 647 -59.82 -57.24 42.51
C ASP A 647 -60.43 -58.63 42.28
N ALA A 648 -59.85 -59.45 41.38
CA ALA A 648 -60.32 -60.81 41.14
C ALA A 648 -60.05 -61.78 42.31
N LYS A 649 -59.09 -61.49 43.20
CA LYS A 649 -58.75 -62.34 44.36
C LYS A 649 -59.73 -62.16 45.53
N SER A 650 -60.49 -61.06 45.57
CA SER A 650 -61.52 -60.81 46.60
C SER A 650 -62.90 -60.65 45.91
N PRO A 651 -63.68 -61.74 45.75
CA PRO A 651 -64.87 -61.76 44.89
C PRO A 651 -65.94 -60.72 45.22
N TYR A 652 -65.97 -60.25 46.47
CA TYR A 652 -66.95 -59.30 46.99
C TYR A 652 -66.58 -57.82 46.77
N THR A 653 -65.37 -57.50 46.27
CA THR A 653 -64.93 -56.12 45.97
C THR A 653 -65.02 -55.74 44.49
N GLY A 654 -65.80 -56.45 43.67
CA GLY A 654 -65.85 -56.30 42.21
C GLY A 654 -65.81 -54.85 41.71
N GLY A 655 -64.72 -54.49 41.01
CA GLY A 655 -64.49 -53.18 40.40
C GLY A 655 -64.14 -52.05 41.36
N HIS A 656 -63.85 -52.35 42.64
CA HIS A 656 -63.42 -51.38 43.65
C HIS A 656 -62.13 -50.67 43.22
N CYS A 657 -61.11 -51.40 42.76
CA CYS A 657 -59.87 -50.80 42.29
C CYS A 657 -60.06 -49.94 41.03
N LYS A 658 -61.19 -50.06 40.31
CA LYS A 658 -61.55 -49.16 39.21
C LYS A 658 -62.32 -47.91 39.68
N ARG A 659 -63.17 -48.02 40.71
CA ARG A 659 -64.00 -46.92 41.21
C ARG A 659 -63.23 -45.95 42.11
N VAL A 660 -62.34 -46.47 42.95
CA VAL A 660 -61.54 -45.65 43.89
C VAL A 660 -60.73 -44.57 43.16
N PRO A 661 -60.01 -44.86 42.06
CA PRO A 661 -59.29 -43.84 41.31
C PRO A 661 -60.18 -42.72 40.77
N GLU A 662 -61.33 -43.07 40.18
CA GLU A 662 -62.28 -42.08 39.65
C GLU A 662 -62.84 -41.18 40.76
N LEU A 663 -63.26 -41.77 41.89
CA LEU A 663 -63.75 -41.00 43.05
C LEU A 663 -62.65 -40.15 43.67
N THR A 664 -61.42 -40.68 43.78
CA THR A 664 -60.26 -39.94 44.29
C THR A 664 -59.96 -38.74 43.41
N LYS A 665 -60.02 -38.92 42.08
CA LYS A 665 -59.83 -37.84 41.12
C LYS A 665 -60.90 -36.76 41.25
N MET A 666 -62.18 -37.14 41.34
CA MET A 666 -63.28 -36.19 41.55
C MET A 666 -63.11 -35.38 42.84
N LEU A 667 -62.74 -36.04 43.94
CA LEU A 667 -62.50 -35.38 45.23
C LEU A 667 -61.29 -34.44 45.18
N ALA A 668 -60.17 -34.90 44.61
CA ALA A 668 -58.98 -34.09 44.45
C ALA A 668 -59.22 -32.88 43.53
N GLN A 669 -60.08 -33.04 42.52
CA GLN A 669 -60.40 -31.97 41.58
C GLN A 669 -61.28 -30.91 42.25
N ALA A 670 -62.33 -31.33 42.93
CA ALA A 670 -63.16 -30.42 43.72
C ALA A 670 -62.34 -29.65 44.77
N ALA A 671 -61.37 -30.32 45.41
CA ALA A 671 -60.47 -29.66 46.35
C ALA A 671 -59.51 -28.65 45.70
N CYS A 672 -59.09 -28.86 44.44
CA CYS A 672 -58.25 -27.92 43.69
C CYS A 672 -59.05 -26.74 43.10
N GLU A 673 -60.33 -26.95 42.79
CA GLU A 673 -61.24 -25.91 42.26
C GLU A 673 -61.78 -24.99 43.36
N GLU A 674 -61.77 -25.44 44.62
CA GLU A 674 -62.19 -24.64 45.76
C GLU A 674 -61.22 -23.50 46.04
N THR A 675 -61.73 -22.26 46.03
CA THR A 675 -60.91 -21.04 46.18
C THR A 675 -61.04 -20.39 47.55
N GLU A 676 -61.96 -20.87 48.39
CA GLU A 676 -62.19 -20.37 49.74
C GLU A 676 -62.17 -21.50 50.80
N GLY A 677 -61.90 -21.17 52.06
CA GLY A 677 -61.89 -22.16 53.16
C GLY A 677 -60.62 -23.03 53.25
N PRO A 678 -60.69 -24.21 53.90
CA PRO A 678 -59.49 -24.98 54.29
C PRO A 678 -58.70 -25.59 53.12
N PHE A 679 -59.31 -25.69 51.93
CA PHE A 679 -58.68 -26.23 50.72
C PHE A 679 -58.22 -25.16 49.73
N ALA A 680 -58.40 -23.86 50.02
CA ALA A 680 -58.00 -22.78 49.11
C ALA A 680 -56.50 -22.78 48.71
N ALA A 681 -55.64 -23.37 49.56
CA ALA A 681 -54.20 -23.50 49.28
C ALA A 681 -53.83 -24.86 48.64
N PHE A 682 -54.79 -25.77 48.46
CA PHE A 682 -54.56 -27.09 47.92
C PHE A 682 -54.50 -27.03 46.39
N SER A 683 -53.36 -27.47 45.84
CA SER A 683 -53.21 -27.63 44.41
C SER A 683 -52.28 -28.81 44.12
N LEU A 684 -52.59 -29.52 43.04
CA LEU A 684 -51.78 -30.63 42.56
C LEU A 684 -51.11 -30.21 41.24
N SER A 685 -49.80 -30.36 41.18
CA SER A 685 -49.06 -30.33 39.92
C SER A 685 -49.39 -31.57 39.09
N GLU A 686 -49.07 -31.55 37.80
CA GLU A 686 -49.29 -32.68 36.89
C GLU A 686 -48.64 -33.97 37.41
N ASP A 687 -47.41 -33.91 37.90
CA ASP A 687 -46.73 -35.05 38.53
C ASP A 687 -47.45 -35.57 39.78
N ARG A 688 -48.06 -34.67 40.57
CA ARG A 688 -48.82 -35.07 41.76
C ARG A 688 -50.17 -35.67 41.38
N TRP A 689 -50.79 -35.20 40.31
CA TRP A 689 -51.97 -35.83 39.73
C TRP A 689 -51.67 -37.25 39.25
N GLU A 690 -50.56 -37.44 38.54
CA GLU A 690 -50.08 -38.76 38.12
C GLU A 690 -49.78 -39.66 39.34
N ALA A 691 -49.14 -39.12 40.38
CA ALA A 691 -48.87 -39.87 41.60
C ALA A 691 -50.14 -40.29 42.36
N VAL A 692 -51.13 -39.40 42.49
CA VAL A 692 -52.43 -39.72 43.12
C VAL A 692 -53.17 -40.77 42.30
N HIS A 693 -53.18 -40.65 40.97
CA HIS A 693 -53.76 -41.64 40.07
C HIS A 693 -53.13 -43.02 40.28
N VAL A 694 -51.80 -43.12 40.17
CA VAL A 694 -51.07 -44.39 40.37
C VAL A 694 -51.28 -44.96 41.78
N ALA A 695 -51.20 -44.12 42.82
CA ALA A 695 -51.39 -44.54 44.21
C ALA A 695 -52.81 -45.07 44.46
N SER A 696 -53.82 -44.44 43.89
CA SER A 696 -55.22 -44.87 44.03
C SER A 696 -55.48 -46.24 43.37
N TRP A 697 -54.84 -46.52 42.22
CA TRP A 697 -54.93 -47.82 41.56
C TRP A 697 -54.19 -48.93 42.30
N LEU A 698 -53.10 -48.60 43.01
CA LEU A 698 -52.23 -49.58 43.68
C LEU A 698 -52.38 -49.64 45.21
N HIS A 699 -53.36 -48.92 45.79
CA HIS A 699 -53.51 -48.80 47.25
C HIS A 699 -53.60 -50.16 47.97
N ASP A 700 -54.18 -51.16 47.29
CA ASP A 700 -54.41 -52.51 47.80
C ASP A 700 -53.43 -53.56 47.24
N CYS A 701 -52.31 -53.14 46.64
CA CYS A 701 -51.34 -54.05 46.01
C CYS A 701 -50.76 -55.11 46.97
N GLY A 702 -50.70 -54.83 48.27
CA GLY A 702 -50.25 -55.79 49.30
C GLY A 702 -51.15 -57.03 49.46
N LYS A 703 -52.44 -56.97 49.06
CA LYS A 703 -53.38 -58.10 49.18
C LYS A 703 -53.00 -59.30 48.30
N VAL A 704 -52.16 -59.09 47.28
CA VAL A 704 -51.66 -60.17 46.41
C VAL A 704 -50.91 -61.24 47.21
N VAL A 705 -50.09 -60.83 48.18
CA VAL A 705 -49.24 -61.74 48.97
C VAL A 705 -49.86 -62.15 50.30
N THR A 706 -50.92 -61.46 50.73
CA THR A 706 -51.63 -61.83 51.96
C THR A 706 -52.36 -63.17 51.76
N PRO A 707 -52.16 -64.14 52.68
CA PRO A 707 -52.89 -65.41 52.64
C PRO A 707 -54.41 -65.20 52.76
N GLU A 708 -55.20 -66.02 52.07
CA GLU A 708 -56.66 -65.90 51.98
C GLU A 708 -57.33 -65.91 53.36
N TYR A 709 -56.91 -66.79 54.27
CA TYR A 709 -57.43 -66.88 55.64
C TYR A 709 -57.19 -65.62 56.51
N VAL A 710 -56.28 -64.73 56.10
CA VAL A 710 -56.07 -63.43 56.77
C VAL A 710 -56.93 -62.34 56.13
N VAL A 711 -57.12 -62.39 54.81
CA VAL A 711 -57.93 -61.42 54.06
C VAL A 711 -59.42 -61.61 54.36
N ASP A 712 -59.88 -62.86 54.49
CA ASP A 712 -61.29 -63.22 54.62
C ASP A 712 -61.69 -63.64 56.05
N LYS A 713 -60.92 -63.24 57.07
CA LYS A 713 -61.23 -63.60 58.47
C LYS A 713 -62.59 -62.99 58.89
N ALA A 714 -63.48 -63.81 59.44
CA ALA A 714 -64.78 -63.40 59.94
C ALA A 714 -64.72 -62.83 61.37
N THR A 715 -63.78 -63.28 62.22
CA THR A 715 -63.58 -62.73 63.57
C THR A 715 -62.14 -62.22 63.82
N LYS A 716 -61.95 -61.40 64.87
CA LYS A 716 -60.65 -60.75 65.16
C LYS A 716 -59.52 -61.76 65.39
N LEU A 717 -59.83 -62.91 66.00
CA LEU A 717 -58.90 -63.97 66.40
C LEU A 717 -58.88 -65.16 65.41
N GLU A 718 -59.64 -65.08 64.32
CA GLU A 718 -59.68 -66.13 63.33
C GLU A 718 -58.37 -66.18 62.53
N THR A 719 -57.84 -67.39 62.42
CA THR A 719 -56.66 -67.73 61.63
C THR A 719 -57.02 -68.86 60.67
N LEU A 720 -56.46 -70.06 60.83
CA LEU A 720 -57.02 -71.26 60.18
C LEU A 720 -58.28 -71.77 60.89
N TYR A 721 -58.43 -71.45 62.18
CA TYR A 721 -59.63 -71.65 63.00
C TYR A 721 -59.74 -70.50 64.01
N ASP A 722 -60.92 -70.31 64.61
CA ASP A 722 -61.18 -69.27 65.60
C ASP A 722 -60.66 -69.65 66.99
N ARG A 723 -59.73 -68.85 67.53
CA ARG A 723 -59.13 -69.07 68.85
C ARG A 723 -59.95 -68.49 69.99
N ILE A 724 -61.11 -67.90 69.74
CA ILE A 724 -61.99 -67.41 70.81
C ILE A 724 -62.39 -68.55 71.77
N HIS A 725 -62.49 -69.78 71.26
CA HIS A 725 -62.76 -70.95 72.07
C HIS A 725 -61.61 -71.29 73.04
N GLU A 726 -60.35 -71.04 72.67
CA GLU A 726 -59.20 -71.20 73.56
C GLU A 726 -59.22 -70.16 74.69
N VAL A 727 -59.57 -68.91 74.35
CA VAL A 727 -59.73 -67.83 75.33
C VAL A 727 -60.89 -68.14 76.27
N ARG A 728 -62.03 -68.58 75.74
CA ARG A 728 -63.19 -69.03 76.53
C ARG A 728 -62.80 -70.10 77.54
N MET A 729 -62.02 -71.09 77.12
CA MET A 729 -61.58 -72.17 78.00
C MET A 729 -60.82 -71.63 79.23
N ARG A 730 -60.02 -70.56 79.08
CA ARG A 730 -59.32 -69.93 80.22
C ARG A 730 -60.29 -69.28 81.21
N PHE A 731 -61.35 -68.64 80.72
CA PHE A 731 -62.41 -68.12 81.59
C PHE A 731 -63.16 -69.23 82.32
N GLU A 732 -63.47 -70.34 81.63
CA GLU A 732 -64.11 -71.50 82.27
C GLU A 732 -63.22 -72.11 83.37
N VAL A 733 -61.89 -72.13 83.19
CA VAL A 733 -60.94 -72.56 84.23
C VAL A 733 -60.97 -71.61 85.43
N LEU A 734 -60.95 -70.30 85.23
CA LEU A 734 -61.03 -69.33 86.32
C LEU A 734 -62.34 -69.43 87.11
N LYS A 735 -63.46 -69.66 86.41
CA LYS A 735 -64.75 -69.91 87.06
C LYS A 735 -64.72 -71.17 87.92
N ARG A 736 -64.12 -72.26 87.41
CA ARG A 736 -63.89 -73.48 88.19
C ARG A 736 -63.05 -73.19 89.43
N ASP A 737 -61.99 -72.39 89.31
CA ASP A 737 -61.13 -72.06 90.44
C ASP A 737 -61.84 -71.17 91.48
N ALA A 738 -62.79 -70.31 91.08
CA ALA A 738 -63.68 -69.60 92.00
C ALA A 738 -64.56 -70.57 92.81
N TRP A 739 -65.12 -71.61 92.18
CA TRP A 739 -65.82 -72.68 92.88
C TRP A 739 -64.92 -73.48 93.84
N ILE A 740 -63.68 -73.77 93.42
CA ILE A 740 -62.71 -74.46 94.28
C ILE A 740 -62.39 -73.63 95.51
N ARG A 741 -62.12 -72.33 95.36
CA ARG A 741 -61.88 -71.40 96.49
C ARG A 741 -63.07 -71.37 97.45
N TYR A 742 -64.29 -71.32 96.93
CA TYR A 742 -65.51 -71.40 97.75
C TYR A 742 -65.57 -72.67 98.60
N TYR A 743 -65.38 -73.85 97.99
CA TYR A 743 -65.43 -75.12 98.72
C TYR A 743 -64.26 -75.29 99.69
N GLN A 744 -63.07 -74.78 99.38
CA GLN A 744 -61.93 -74.76 100.29
C GLN A 744 -62.20 -73.88 101.51
N GLY A 745 -62.72 -72.65 101.31
CA GLY A 745 -63.07 -71.76 102.40
C GLY A 745 -64.15 -72.34 103.34
N LEU A 746 -65.09 -73.12 102.80
CA LEU A 746 -66.07 -73.88 103.61
C LEU A 746 -65.40 -74.95 104.48
N LEU A 747 -64.44 -75.70 103.93
CA LEU A 747 -63.72 -76.74 104.65
C LEU A 747 -62.83 -76.17 105.76
N GLU A 748 -62.33 -74.96 105.58
CA GLU A 748 -61.52 -74.21 106.56
C GLU A 748 -62.37 -73.53 107.65
N GLY A 749 -63.70 -73.71 107.64
CA GLY A 749 -64.62 -73.23 108.66
C GLY A 749 -65.24 -71.86 108.38
N GLY A 750 -65.10 -71.32 107.16
CA GLY A 750 -65.72 -70.06 106.75
C GLY A 750 -67.25 -70.12 106.66
N ARG A 751 -67.91 -68.96 106.73
CA ARG A 751 -69.37 -68.85 106.63
C ARG A 751 -69.83 -69.04 105.18
N ALA A 752 -70.71 -70.01 104.97
CA ALA A 752 -71.19 -70.38 103.63
C ALA A 752 -71.81 -69.21 102.86
N ASP A 753 -72.65 -68.40 103.52
CA ASP A 753 -73.38 -67.32 102.86
C ASP A 753 -72.45 -66.22 102.35
N GLU A 754 -71.40 -65.88 103.11
CA GLU A 754 -70.44 -64.84 102.75
C GLU A 754 -69.54 -65.28 101.59
N LEU A 755 -69.03 -66.52 101.65
CA LEU A 755 -68.21 -67.09 100.57
C LEU A 755 -69.01 -67.30 99.28
N ALA A 756 -70.32 -67.60 99.38
CA ALA A 756 -71.18 -67.77 98.21
C ALA A 756 -71.37 -66.44 97.46
N VAL A 757 -71.51 -65.32 98.19
CA VAL A 757 -71.61 -63.98 97.59
C VAL A 757 -70.33 -63.61 96.84
N GLU A 758 -69.16 -63.87 97.43
CA GLU A 758 -67.87 -63.60 96.77
C GLU A 758 -67.70 -64.45 95.50
N ARG A 759 -67.99 -65.76 95.59
CA ARG A 759 -67.96 -66.65 94.43
C ARG A 759 -68.88 -66.16 93.31
N ASP A 760 -70.14 -65.84 93.63
CA ASP A 760 -71.12 -65.45 92.61
C ASP A 760 -70.77 -64.10 91.97
N SER A 761 -70.21 -63.17 92.74
CA SER A 761 -69.65 -61.92 92.21
C SER A 761 -68.48 -62.18 91.24
N ASP A 762 -67.54 -63.05 91.61
CA ASP A 762 -66.40 -63.41 90.76
C ASP A 762 -66.87 -64.10 89.46
N LEU A 763 -67.81 -65.04 89.55
CA LEU A 763 -68.38 -65.71 88.37
C LEU A 763 -69.07 -64.72 87.44
N GLN A 764 -69.86 -63.80 87.98
CA GLN A 764 -70.58 -62.80 87.20
C GLN A 764 -69.61 -61.81 86.52
N HIS A 765 -68.53 -61.40 87.21
CA HIS A 765 -67.50 -60.55 86.62
C HIS A 765 -66.77 -61.27 85.48
N LEU A 766 -66.39 -62.53 85.68
CA LEU A 766 -65.74 -63.35 84.64
C LEU A 766 -66.64 -63.55 83.40
N ASP A 767 -67.95 -63.67 83.59
CA ASP A 767 -68.91 -63.73 82.48
C ASP A 767 -68.99 -62.42 81.69
N GLN A 768 -68.99 -61.28 82.37
CA GLN A 768 -68.98 -59.96 81.74
C GLN A 768 -67.68 -59.71 80.96
N ASP A 769 -66.54 -60.06 81.55
CA ASP A 769 -65.22 -59.92 80.92
C ASP A 769 -65.11 -60.79 79.65
N PHE A 770 -65.59 -62.04 79.70
CA PHE A 770 -65.57 -62.89 78.50
C PHE A 770 -66.52 -62.35 77.41
N ALA A 771 -67.72 -61.87 77.77
CA ALA A 771 -68.65 -61.27 76.82
C ALA A 771 -68.05 -60.04 76.11
N PHE A 772 -67.25 -59.23 76.81
CA PHE A 772 -66.50 -58.12 76.21
C PHE A 772 -65.43 -58.63 75.21
N VAL A 773 -64.70 -59.68 75.56
CA VAL A 773 -63.65 -60.24 74.69
C VAL A 773 -64.21 -60.98 73.47
N ALA A 774 -65.41 -61.57 73.59
CA ALA A 774 -66.09 -62.29 72.51
C ALA A 774 -66.85 -61.39 71.51
N ALA A 775 -66.93 -60.09 71.77
CA ALA A 775 -67.56 -59.08 70.89
C ALA A 775 -66.57 -58.47 69.86
#